data_AF-A0A662C8R8-F1
#
_entry.id   AF-A0A662C8R8-F1
#
_cell.length_a   1.000
_cell.length_b   1.000
_cell.length_c   1.000
_cell.angle_alpha   90.00
_cell.angle_beta   90.00
_cell.angle_gamma   90.00
#
_symmetry.space_group_name_H-M   'P 1'
#
loop_
_entity.id
_entity.type
_entity.pdbx_description
1 polymer ?
#
loop_
_entity_poly.entity_id
_entity_poly.type
_entity_poly.pdbx_seq_one_letter_code
_entity_poly.pdbx_strand_id
1 'polypeptide(L)'
;MAGKRNKSAKEIDLTSFKFVLACGVCHPGGGPLETDREGHRYDEYMREKGYKPGGDNDLDGDYYKALWSKTGVLEADCLLCHLPGYNYEERVKQIKLFNFRWAATAGAGFARVVGSVKGGEVPEVIYNPEFFDSQGRVKLPIVREVPRENCLFCHTESDYKKRGASYKMRDDVHTRAGLRCVDCHKAGSQARDRRISGAEMHEIGKGDDPGDFVRDDLDNTVRECMDCHGRGIQGAPKAVHKGLPPRHLEKLACQACHVPFRAVKAALIQDATHFNPAPGISPLPKRIWTFYGPDGKPWNYYGELHREGNTYQRVFTFSPVKVWYKGKVWPVNRVHSIWVGIVKSGVSGIGMVFMADFFKMWKAHVDNSEKFPALNEIEDDNGDGVPEVNRPAEVRALLKEVGNYLKSLGKLSKRDRVVLVKDAAYTEDGEHWRKLDHFPWEATPYASVFKFSHDIYPAKAALGTKGCTDCHSFGSLFFNRPVLVDLWDAQGKLHFEPSYKLLGYSKLAVDAGAFRQEILEPVLYYGIIVVFLLLGLWVAFCGVRLDLESLSLIPAWPTGRLMLLILIVAVFGPAINVVLGRFISSDVLGYLAFIHKVAGILGLLAALYLLVSRDEKGLAFALGIILMVYQAVTGGVLLLSDNGNLRQVVFTLHDLGALAAVVLAGVVILWRSLRLKRE
;
A
#
# COMPACT_ATOMS: atom_id res chain seq x y z
N MET A 1 -0.53 -22.85 12.11
CA MET A 1 -0.68 -23.48 13.44
C MET A 1 -0.83 -24.97 13.27
N ALA A 2 -0.47 -25.76 14.28
CA ALA A 2 -0.74 -27.19 14.30
C ALA A 2 -2.24 -27.46 14.22
N GLY A 3 -2.64 -28.52 13.52
CA GLY A 3 -4.04 -28.94 13.46
C GLY A 3 -4.54 -29.38 14.84
N LYS A 4 -5.85 -29.38 15.07
CA LYS A 4 -6.41 -29.89 16.33
C LYS A 4 -6.05 -31.37 16.51
N ARG A 5 -6.25 -32.20 15.48
CA ARG A 5 -5.91 -33.64 15.54
C ARG A 5 -4.72 -33.93 14.63
N ASN A 6 -3.67 -34.54 15.17
CA ASN A 6 -2.44 -34.85 14.43
C ASN A 6 -2.15 -36.35 14.49
N LYS A 7 -1.57 -36.92 13.43
CA LYS A 7 -1.28 -38.36 13.38
C LYS A 7 0.05 -38.70 14.05
N SER A 8 0.93 -37.71 14.15
CA SER A 8 2.22 -37.87 14.83
C SER A 8 2.70 -36.55 15.43
N ALA A 9 3.50 -36.65 16.48
CA ALA A 9 4.20 -35.49 17.07
C ALA A 9 5.07 -34.71 16.06
N LYS A 10 5.48 -35.37 14.96
CA LYS A 10 6.33 -34.77 13.92
C LYS A 10 5.60 -33.73 13.07
N GLU A 11 4.27 -33.81 13.02
CA GLU A 11 3.39 -32.88 12.29
C GLU A 11 3.04 -31.63 13.12
N ILE A 12 3.36 -31.64 14.42
CA ILE A 12 3.00 -30.57 15.36
C ILE A 12 4.11 -29.53 15.43
N ASP A 13 3.80 -28.31 14.97
CA ASP A 13 4.68 -27.14 15.06
C ASP A 13 4.21 -26.14 16.14
N LEU A 14 3.57 -25.05 15.72
CA LEU A 14 3.02 -24.02 16.59
C LEU A 14 1.66 -24.47 17.16
N THR A 15 1.70 -25.02 18.38
CA THR A 15 0.50 -25.35 19.18
C THR A 15 -0.19 -24.08 19.68
N SER A 16 -1.45 -24.19 20.10
CA SER A 16 -2.20 -23.06 20.68
C SER A 16 -1.49 -22.51 21.92
N PHE A 17 -0.95 -23.38 22.77
CA PHE A 17 -0.13 -22.96 23.93
C PHE A 17 1.11 -22.14 23.52
N LYS A 18 1.86 -22.58 22.49
CA LYS A 18 3.00 -21.82 21.97
C LYS A 18 2.58 -20.53 21.27
N PHE A 19 1.41 -20.51 20.63
CA PHE A 19 0.85 -19.30 20.04
C PHE A 19 0.60 -18.24 21.11
N VAL A 20 0.03 -18.59 22.28
CA VAL A 20 -0.15 -17.64 23.39
C VAL A 20 1.20 -17.08 23.87
N LEU A 21 2.23 -17.91 23.94
CA LEU A 21 3.58 -17.44 24.32
C LEU A 21 4.19 -16.49 23.28
N ALA A 22 3.99 -16.76 22.00
CA ALA A 22 4.59 -15.99 20.92
C ALA A 22 3.81 -14.71 20.59
N CYS A 23 2.48 -14.78 20.63
CA CYS A 23 1.57 -13.76 20.12
C CYS A 23 0.71 -13.12 21.22
N GLY A 24 0.49 -13.80 22.35
CA GLY A 24 -0.37 -13.30 23.44
C GLY A 24 0.12 -12.01 24.08
N VAL A 25 1.40 -11.68 23.93
CA VAL A 25 1.97 -10.38 24.29
C VAL A 25 1.29 -9.21 23.57
N CYS A 26 0.79 -9.43 22.35
CA CYS A 26 0.12 -8.43 21.54
C CYS A 26 -1.40 -8.61 21.42
N HIS A 27 -1.96 -9.69 21.96
CA HIS A 27 -3.40 -9.92 21.98
C HIS A 27 -4.00 -9.52 23.33
N PRO A 28 -5.22 -8.95 23.36
CA PRO A 28 -5.89 -8.57 24.61
C PRO A 28 -6.28 -9.79 25.47
N GLY A 29 -6.22 -11.02 24.93
CA GLY A 29 -6.70 -12.22 25.59
C GLY A 29 -8.08 -12.62 25.08
N GLY A 30 -8.70 -13.61 25.75
CA GLY A 30 -9.99 -14.17 25.36
C GLY A 30 -9.93 -14.98 24.07
N GLY A 31 -11.08 -15.51 23.65
CA GLY A 31 -11.23 -16.27 22.40
C GLY A 31 -10.15 -17.37 22.26
N PRO A 32 -9.29 -17.34 21.23
CA PRO A 32 -8.27 -18.37 21.02
C PRO A 32 -7.16 -18.41 22.08
N LEU A 33 -7.14 -17.48 23.03
CA LEU A 33 -6.21 -17.48 24.17
C LEU A 33 -6.85 -18.01 25.47
N GLU A 34 -8.16 -18.30 25.41
CA GLU A 34 -8.97 -18.75 26.55
C GLU A 34 -9.64 -20.10 26.27
N THR A 35 -10.19 -20.27 25.08
CA THR A 35 -10.93 -21.46 24.68
C THR A 35 -10.26 -22.18 23.50
N ASP A 36 -10.38 -23.49 23.50
CA ASP A 36 -9.94 -24.33 22.39
C ASP A 36 -10.84 -24.20 21.16
N ARG A 37 -10.49 -24.90 20.07
CA ARG A 37 -11.24 -24.83 18.80
C ARG A 37 -12.65 -25.43 18.84
N GLU A 38 -13.04 -26.03 19.97
CA GLU A 38 -14.38 -26.57 20.22
C GLU A 38 -15.15 -25.73 21.26
N GLY A 39 -14.55 -24.63 21.75
CA GLY A 39 -15.17 -23.69 22.68
C GLY A 39 -14.96 -24.03 24.16
N HIS A 40 -14.18 -25.06 24.49
CA HIS A 40 -13.90 -25.40 25.88
C HIS A 40 -12.76 -24.53 26.43
N ARG A 41 -12.90 -24.04 27.66
CA ARG A 41 -11.82 -23.30 28.32
C ARG A 41 -10.63 -24.23 28.58
N TYR A 42 -9.44 -23.82 28.11
CA TYR A 42 -8.29 -24.72 28.01
C TYR A 42 -7.90 -25.39 29.34
N ASP A 43 -7.82 -24.63 30.43
CA ASP A 43 -7.31 -25.14 31.70
C ASP A 43 -8.33 -26.04 32.41
N GLU A 44 -9.62 -25.74 32.28
CA GLU A 44 -10.72 -26.55 32.81
C GLU A 44 -10.86 -27.87 32.06
N TYR A 45 -10.95 -27.82 30.74
CA TYR A 45 -11.11 -29.02 29.91
C TYR A 45 -9.90 -29.94 30.01
N MET A 46 -8.69 -29.39 30.12
CA MET A 46 -7.49 -30.20 30.36
C MET A 46 -7.59 -31.01 31.66
N ARG A 47 -8.18 -30.44 32.72
CA ARG A 47 -8.42 -31.15 33.99
C ARG A 47 -9.51 -32.20 33.84
N GLU A 48 -10.65 -31.83 33.25
CA GLU A 48 -11.80 -32.72 33.03
C GLU A 48 -11.40 -33.95 32.20
N LYS A 49 -10.64 -33.75 31.12
CA LYS A 49 -10.21 -34.83 30.22
C LYS A 49 -9.12 -35.72 30.83
N GLY A 50 -8.54 -35.35 31.96
CA GLY A 50 -7.41 -36.05 32.57
C GLY A 50 -6.10 -35.90 31.81
N TYR A 51 -5.96 -34.84 31.01
CA TYR A 51 -4.73 -34.55 30.27
C TYR A 51 -3.59 -34.14 31.20
N LYS A 52 -2.39 -34.63 30.88
CA LYS A 52 -1.20 -34.42 31.70
C LYS A 52 -0.49 -33.12 31.30
N PRO A 53 -0.13 -32.24 32.25
CA PRO A 53 0.72 -31.08 31.97
C PRO A 53 2.03 -31.51 31.30
N GLY A 54 2.33 -30.97 30.10
CA GLY A 54 3.51 -31.35 29.33
C GLY A 54 3.42 -32.73 28.66
N GLY A 55 2.25 -33.39 28.73
CA GLY A 55 1.97 -34.66 28.08
C GLY A 55 1.69 -34.52 26.59
N ASP A 56 1.61 -35.65 25.88
CA ASP A 56 1.28 -35.67 24.45
C ASP A 56 -0.21 -35.40 24.21
N ASN A 57 -1.08 -35.68 25.19
CA ASN A 57 -2.49 -35.29 25.22
C ASN A 57 -3.19 -35.52 23.86
N ASP A 58 -3.22 -36.78 23.44
CA ASP A 58 -3.81 -37.27 22.18
C ASP A 58 -3.25 -36.65 20.90
N LEU A 59 -2.04 -36.06 20.97
CA LEU A 59 -1.44 -35.30 19.88
C LEU A 59 -2.33 -34.13 19.46
N ASP A 60 -3.14 -33.60 20.38
CA ASP A 60 -4.04 -32.49 20.10
C ASP A 60 -3.25 -31.18 19.99
N GLY A 61 -3.32 -30.45 18.89
CA GLY A 61 -2.58 -29.19 18.72
C GLY A 61 -2.96 -28.09 19.73
N ASP A 62 -4.09 -28.22 20.42
CA ASP A 62 -4.52 -27.37 21.53
C ASP A 62 -3.85 -27.76 22.87
N TYR A 63 -3.59 -29.05 23.10
CA TYR A 63 -3.15 -29.60 24.40
C TYR A 63 -1.77 -30.26 24.40
N TYR A 64 -1.17 -30.50 23.23
CA TYR A 64 0.11 -31.17 23.04
C TYR A 64 1.23 -30.37 23.72
N LYS A 65 1.86 -30.99 24.71
CA LYS A 65 2.88 -30.39 25.59
C LYS A 65 2.43 -29.12 26.30
N ALA A 66 1.12 -28.85 26.36
CA ALA A 66 0.57 -27.68 27.01
C ALA A 66 0.60 -27.82 28.53
N LEU A 67 0.56 -26.69 29.22
CA LEU A 67 0.56 -26.61 30.69
C LEU A 67 -0.70 -25.91 31.22
N TRP A 68 -1.79 -25.88 30.45
CA TRP A 68 -3.00 -25.07 30.74
C TRP A 68 -3.50 -25.21 32.17
N SER A 69 -3.61 -26.43 32.68
CA SER A 69 -4.09 -26.68 34.05
C SER A 69 -3.19 -26.11 35.16
N LYS A 70 -1.95 -25.71 34.84
CA LYS A 70 -1.02 -25.01 35.73
C LYS A 70 -0.93 -23.50 35.45
N THR A 71 -0.93 -23.12 34.17
CA THR A 71 -0.77 -21.71 33.73
C THR A 71 -2.05 -20.89 33.87
N GLY A 72 -3.20 -21.58 33.87
CA GLY A 72 -4.48 -21.01 33.49
C GLY A 72 -4.44 -20.52 32.04
N VAL A 73 -5.31 -19.56 31.73
CA VAL A 73 -5.49 -18.99 30.39
C VAL A 73 -5.31 -17.48 30.40
N LEU A 74 -5.18 -16.86 29.23
CA LEU A 74 -5.10 -15.41 29.11
C LEU A 74 -6.49 -14.87 28.76
N GLU A 75 -7.24 -14.49 29.79
CA GLU A 75 -8.58 -13.90 29.67
C GLU A 75 -8.54 -12.54 28.99
N ALA A 76 -9.69 -12.08 28.48
CA ALA A 76 -9.82 -10.77 27.87
C ALA A 76 -9.50 -9.65 28.88
N ASP A 77 -8.47 -8.87 28.59
CA ASP A 77 -8.00 -7.76 29.41
C ASP A 77 -8.49 -6.42 28.87
N CYS A 78 -9.62 -5.95 29.40
CA CYS A 78 -10.16 -4.63 29.04
C CYS A 78 -9.22 -3.49 29.45
N LEU A 79 -8.48 -3.65 30.54
CA LEU A 79 -7.64 -2.61 31.13
C LEU A 79 -6.40 -2.36 30.29
N LEU A 80 -5.93 -3.36 29.54
CA LEU A 80 -4.86 -3.19 28.57
C LEU A 80 -5.13 -2.01 27.62
N CYS A 81 -6.39 -1.80 27.20
CA CYS A 81 -6.75 -0.67 26.36
C CYS A 81 -7.21 0.54 27.19
N HIS A 82 -7.99 0.29 28.25
CA HIS A 82 -8.77 1.33 28.90
C HIS A 82 -8.17 1.90 30.18
N LEU A 83 -7.08 1.34 30.72
CA LEU A 83 -6.42 1.83 31.93
C LEU A 83 -5.19 2.68 31.56
N PRO A 84 -5.20 3.99 31.82
CA PRO A 84 -4.00 4.81 31.72
C PRO A 84 -2.90 4.29 32.65
N GLY A 85 -1.68 4.14 32.13
CA GLY A 85 -0.53 3.65 32.90
C GLY A 85 -0.46 2.12 33.02
N TYR A 86 -1.24 1.37 32.24
CA TYR A 86 -1.14 -0.09 32.20
C TYR A 86 0.31 -0.55 31.92
N ASN A 87 0.83 -1.45 32.75
CA ASN A 87 2.20 -1.94 32.66
C ASN A 87 2.31 -3.15 31.72
N TYR A 88 2.47 -2.85 30.43
CA TYR A 88 2.63 -3.87 29.40
C TYR A 88 3.86 -4.76 29.60
N GLU A 89 4.98 -4.19 30.04
CA GLU A 89 6.22 -4.96 30.22
C GLU A 89 6.06 -6.03 31.29
N GLU A 90 5.39 -5.70 32.40
CA GLU A 90 5.09 -6.65 33.47
C GLU A 90 4.12 -7.73 32.97
N ARG A 91 3.07 -7.37 32.22
CA ARG A 91 2.18 -8.37 31.59
C ARG A 91 2.96 -9.32 30.68
N VAL A 92 3.82 -8.79 29.82
CA VAL A 92 4.68 -9.58 28.91
C VAL A 92 5.60 -10.51 29.69
N LYS A 93 6.20 -10.02 30.78
CA LYS A 93 7.02 -10.84 31.67
C LYS A 93 6.22 -11.98 32.27
N GLN A 94 5.01 -11.74 32.79
CA GLN A 94 4.16 -12.80 33.34
C GLN A 94 3.78 -13.86 32.29
N ILE A 95 3.46 -13.45 31.05
CA ILE A 95 3.24 -14.39 29.94
C ILE A 95 4.50 -15.25 29.69
N LYS A 96 5.70 -14.64 29.67
CA LYS A 96 6.97 -15.36 29.49
C LYS A 96 7.32 -16.30 30.66
N LEU A 97 6.80 -16.03 31.86
CA LEU A 97 6.88 -16.89 33.05
C LEU A 97 5.81 -17.98 33.08
N PHE A 98 4.95 -18.05 32.05
CA PHE A 98 3.81 -18.96 31.91
C PHE A 98 2.68 -18.69 32.92
N ASN A 99 2.63 -17.48 33.49
CA ASN A 99 1.64 -17.08 34.50
C ASN A 99 0.41 -16.46 33.83
N PHE A 100 -0.22 -17.16 32.87
CA PHE A 100 -1.26 -16.58 32.00
C PHE A 100 -2.44 -16.01 32.78
N ARG A 101 -2.97 -16.76 33.76
CA ARG A 101 -4.09 -16.35 34.61
C ARG A 101 -3.86 -15.01 35.31
N TRP A 102 -2.62 -14.69 35.64
CA TRP A 102 -2.27 -13.56 36.50
C TRP A 102 -1.69 -12.38 35.74
N ALA A 103 -1.45 -12.52 34.43
CA ALA A 103 -0.77 -11.52 33.62
C ALA A 103 -1.52 -10.18 33.58
N ALA A 104 -2.85 -10.20 33.43
CA ALA A 104 -3.68 -9.01 33.42
C ALA A 104 -3.64 -8.26 34.76
N THR A 105 -3.77 -8.99 35.88
CA THR A 105 -3.71 -8.42 37.24
C THR A 105 -2.36 -7.75 37.51
N ALA A 106 -1.26 -8.37 37.08
CA ALA A 106 0.08 -7.80 37.22
C ALA A 106 0.27 -6.58 36.32
N GLY A 107 -0.20 -6.63 35.08
CA GLY A 107 -0.14 -5.51 34.14
C GLY A 107 -0.97 -4.31 34.58
N ALA A 108 -2.13 -4.54 35.20
CA ALA A 108 -2.97 -3.48 35.78
C ALA A 108 -2.39 -2.88 37.07
N GLY A 109 -1.36 -3.48 37.66
CA GLY A 109 -0.74 -3.03 38.91
C GLY A 109 -1.49 -3.40 40.19
N PHE A 110 -2.57 -4.19 40.09
CA PHE A 110 -3.37 -4.59 41.27
C PHE A 110 -2.65 -5.55 42.19
N ALA A 111 -1.72 -6.32 41.67
CA ALA A 111 -0.94 -7.26 42.47
C ALA A 111 0.45 -7.47 41.89
N ARG A 112 1.38 -7.81 42.77
CA ARG A 112 2.66 -8.40 42.40
C ARG A 112 2.50 -9.92 42.35
N VAL A 113 2.92 -10.53 41.25
CA VAL A 113 2.90 -11.99 41.06
C VAL A 113 4.30 -12.54 41.29
N VAL A 114 4.43 -13.44 42.26
CA VAL A 114 5.70 -14.05 42.67
C VAL A 114 5.74 -15.50 42.21
N GLY A 115 6.89 -15.91 41.68
CA GLY A 115 7.11 -17.25 41.17
C GLY A 115 6.72 -17.43 39.71
N SER A 116 6.98 -18.62 39.17
CA SER A 116 6.80 -18.94 37.76
C SER A 116 6.36 -20.37 37.52
N VAL A 117 5.26 -20.53 36.77
CA VAL A 117 4.83 -21.87 36.29
C VAL A 117 5.88 -22.47 35.37
N LYS A 118 6.59 -21.66 34.58
CA LYS A 118 7.72 -22.11 33.76
C LYS A 118 8.85 -22.71 34.61
N GLY A 119 9.08 -22.18 35.80
CA GLY A 119 10.04 -22.71 36.79
C GLY A 119 9.54 -23.92 37.58
N GLY A 120 8.28 -24.34 37.37
CA GLY A 120 7.65 -25.42 38.14
C GLY A 120 7.05 -24.96 39.47
N GLU A 121 7.01 -23.66 39.73
CA GLU A 121 6.46 -23.06 40.95
C GLU A 121 4.95 -22.80 40.80
N VAL A 122 4.27 -22.62 41.93
CA VAL A 122 2.87 -22.16 41.96
C VAL A 122 2.90 -20.64 42.23
N PRO A 123 2.43 -19.80 41.29
CA PRO A 123 2.48 -18.36 41.49
C PRO A 123 1.64 -17.89 42.68
N GLU A 124 2.22 -17.00 43.48
CA GLU A 124 1.56 -16.31 44.59
C GLU A 124 1.17 -14.89 44.16
N VAL A 125 -0.04 -14.45 44.53
CA VAL A 125 -0.57 -13.13 44.19
C VAL A 125 -0.61 -12.27 45.44
N ILE A 126 0.16 -11.19 45.44
CA ILE A 126 0.22 -10.23 46.55
C ILE A 126 -0.43 -8.93 46.09
N TYR A 127 -1.70 -8.74 46.45
CA TYR A 127 -2.47 -7.55 46.08
C TYR A 127 -1.89 -6.29 46.71
N ASN A 128 -1.92 -5.19 45.97
CA ASN A 128 -1.62 -3.86 46.49
C ASN A 128 -2.91 -3.27 47.09
N PRO A 129 -3.03 -3.15 48.44
CA PRO A 129 -4.25 -2.66 49.08
C PRO A 129 -4.61 -1.22 48.71
N GLU A 130 -3.68 -0.41 48.20
CA GLU A 130 -3.94 0.99 47.80
C GLU A 130 -4.99 1.11 46.69
N PHE A 131 -5.15 0.07 45.86
CA PHE A 131 -6.17 0.04 44.81
C PHE A 131 -7.55 -0.34 45.33
N PHE A 132 -7.66 -0.87 46.54
CA PHE A 132 -8.88 -1.45 47.08
C PHE A 132 -9.39 -0.61 48.25
N ASP A 133 -10.68 -0.30 48.27
CA ASP A 133 -11.31 0.24 49.46
C ASP A 133 -11.51 -0.85 50.53
N SER A 134 -12.00 -0.46 51.71
CA SER A 134 -12.27 -1.37 52.82
C SER A 134 -13.30 -2.48 52.51
N GLN A 135 -14.01 -2.39 51.38
CA GLN A 135 -14.98 -3.37 50.91
C GLN A 135 -14.43 -4.21 49.73
N GLY A 136 -13.15 -4.06 49.39
CA GLY A 136 -12.51 -4.75 48.27
C GLY A 136 -12.91 -4.22 46.89
N ARG A 137 -13.51 -3.02 46.81
CA ARG A 137 -13.88 -2.40 45.53
C ARG A 137 -12.72 -1.56 45.01
N VAL A 138 -12.60 -1.49 43.68
CA VAL A 138 -11.57 -0.73 42.99
C VAL A 138 -12.22 0.38 42.17
N LYS A 139 -11.69 1.61 42.26
CA LYS A 139 -12.09 2.72 41.39
C LYS A 139 -10.98 2.99 40.38
N LEU A 140 -11.21 2.64 39.13
CA LEU A 140 -10.23 2.78 38.06
C LEU A 140 -10.49 4.02 37.19
N PRO A 141 -9.44 4.74 36.77
CA PRO A 141 -9.56 5.82 35.79
C PRO A 141 -9.73 5.26 34.37
N ILE A 142 -10.78 4.47 34.13
CA ILE A 142 -11.07 3.88 32.82
C ILE A 142 -11.41 5.00 31.82
N VAL A 143 -10.65 5.06 30.72
CA VAL A 143 -10.85 6.04 29.65
C VAL A 143 -11.59 5.41 28.48
N ARG A 144 -12.56 6.12 27.92
CA ARG A 144 -13.26 5.67 26.71
C ARG A 144 -12.38 5.87 25.48
N GLU A 145 -11.76 7.04 25.37
CA GLU A 145 -10.90 7.37 24.24
C GLU A 145 -9.44 7.03 24.54
N VAL A 146 -9.06 5.82 24.12
CA VAL A 146 -7.77 5.18 24.40
C VAL A 146 -6.59 6.01 23.84
N PRO A 147 -5.52 6.24 24.63
CA PRO A 147 -4.28 6.86 24.18
C PRO A 147 -3.59 6.05 23.08
N ARG A 148 -2.78 6.70 22.23
CA ARG A 148 -2.11 6.04 21.10
C ARG A 148 -1.07 5.02 21.55
N GLU A 149 -0.43 5.33 22.66
CA GLU A 149 0.68 4.59 23.24
C GLU A 149 0.24 3.14 23.55
N ASN A 150 -1.02 2.96 23.94
CA ASN A 150 -1.62 1.65 24.20
C ASN A 150 -1.69 0.78 22.92
N CYS A 151 -2.04 1.38 21.78
CA CYS A 151 -2.07 0.67 20.50
C CYS A 151 -0.64 0.42 19.97
N LEU A 152 0.22 1.43 20.11
CA LEU A 152 1.58 1.44 19.55
C LEU A 152 2.53 0.47 20.26
N PHE A 153 2.24 0.07 21.51
CA PHE A 153 2.99 -0.99 22.20
C PHE A 153 3.15 -2.24 21.31
N CYS A 154 2.08 -2.63 20.62
CA CYS A 154 2.07 -3.80 19.74
C CYS A 154 2.30 -3.44 18.26
N HIS A 155 1.66 -2.36 17.79
CA HIS A 155 1.61 -2.06 16.35
C HIS A 155 2.90 -1.45 15.80
N THR A 156 3.70 -0.75 16.62
CA THR A 156 4.89 -0.03 16.14
C THR A 156 5.91 -0.95 15.49
N GLU A 157 6.26 -2.07 16.12
CA GLU A 157 7.27 -3.00 15.57
C GLU A 157 6.85 -3.54 14.21
N SER A 158 5.64 -4.11 14.16
CA SER A 158 5.18 -4.82 12.98
C SER A 158 4.99 -3.89 11.80
N ASP A 159 4.40 -2.70 12.02
CA ASP A 159 4.15 -1.75 10.95
C ASP A 159 5.42 -1.02 10.53
N TYR A 160 6.39 -0.82 11.42
CA TYR A 160 7.70 -0.33 11.03
C TYR A 160 8.35 -1.30 10.05
N LYS A 161 8.54 -2.57 10.44
CA LYS A 161 9.18 -3.57 9.57
C LYS A 161 8.43 -3.77 8.25
N LYS A 162 7.11 -3.92 8.30
CA LYS A 162 6.29 -4.31 7.14
C LYS A 162 5.95 -3.13 6.23
N ARG A 163 5.73 -1.94 6.80
CA ARG A 163 5.13 -0.79 6.09
C ARG A 163 6.02 0.45 6.11
N GLY A 164 7.11 0.44 6.87
CA GLY A 164 7.88 1.64 7.16
C GLY A 164 7.02 2.69 7.83
N ALA A 165 6.13 2.30 8.76
CA ALA A 165 5.29 3.22 9.52
C ALA A 165 6.02 3.79 10.72
N SER A 166 6.11 5.13 10.80
CA SER A 166 6.82 5.79 11.88
C SER A 166 5.93 6.08 13.09
N TYR A 167 4.66 6.48 12.84
CA TYR A 167 3.74 7.03 13.83
C TYR A 167 4.25 8.29 14.56
N LYS A 168 5.26 8.96 14.00
CA LYS A 168 5.85 10.19 14.56
C LYS A 168 5.08 11.42 14.09
N MET A 169 4.92 12.41 14.98
CA MET A 169 4.28 13.70 14.66
C MET A 169 4.93 14.43 13.48
N ARG A 170 6.24 14.22 13.25
CA ARG A 170 6.95 14.84 12.13
C ARG A 170 6.54 14.25 10.76
N ASP A 171 6.12 12.99 10.74
CA ASP A 171 5.88 12.19 9.52
C ASP A 171 4.38 11.99 9.24
N ASP A 172 3.50 12.30 10.21
CA ASP A 172 2.04 12.20 10.07
C ASP A 172 1.32 13.48 10.56
N VAL A 173 0.51 14.09 9.69
CA VAL A 173 -0.22 15.33 10.03
C VAL A 173 -1.34 15.14 11.04
N HIS A 174 -1.97 13.96 11.07
CA HIS A 174 -3.08 13.68 11.99
C HIS A 174 -2.54 13.51 13.40
N THR A 175 -1.44 12.77 13.51
CA THR A 175 -0.71 12.61 14.76
C THR A 175 -0.21 13.96 15.28
N ARG A 176 0.33 14.82 14.40
CA ARG A 176 0.73 16.18 14.76
C ARG A 176 -0.43 17.05 15.26
N ALA A 177 -1.62 16.85 14.70
CA ALA A 177 -2.83 17.53 15.11
C ALA A 177 -3.46 16.95 16.39
N GLY A 178 -2.87 15.90 16.97
CA GLY A 178 -3.34 15.28 18.22
C GLY A 178 -4.40 14.20 18.04
N LEU A 179 -4.66 13.72 16.81
CA LEU A 179 -5.58 12.60 16.60
C LEU A 179 -4.99 11.30 17.16
N ARG A 180 -5.85 10.50 17.79
CA ARG A 180 -5.54 9.15 18.28
C ARG A 180 -5.97 8.10 17.27
N CYS A 181 -5.46 6.88 17.44
CA CYS A 181 -5.81 5.75 16.59
C CYS A 181 -7.34 5.54 16.51
N VAL A 182 -8.01 5.60 17.67
CA VAL A 182 -9.46 5.41 17.82
C VAL A 182 -10.32 6.56 17.26
N ASP A 183 -9.72 7.67 16.84
CA ASP A 183 -10.46 8.76 16.18
C ASP A 183 -10.81 8.39 14.72
N CYS A 184 -10.00 7.52 14.10
CA CYS A 184 -10.29 6.86 12.82
C CYS A 184 -10.79 5.42 13.00
N HIS A 185 -10.08 4.63 13.81
CA HIS A 185 -10.40 3.25 14.17
C HIS A 185 -11.47 3.20 15.28
N LYS A 186 -12.64 3.76 14.98
CA LYS A 186 -13.79 3.82 15.89
C LYS A 186 -14.31 2.39 16.16
N ALA A 187 -14.79 2.15 17.37
CA ALA A 187 -15.45 0.92 17.79
C ALA A 187 -16.69 1.25 18.64
N GLY A 188 -17.54 0.25 18.86
CA GLY A 188 -18.69 0.38 19.76
C GLY A 188 -19.65 1.49 19.34
N SER A 189 -20.28 2.12 20.33
CA SER A 189 -21.26 3.20 20.11
C SER A 189 -20.70 4.47 19.44
N GLN A 190 -19.39 4.52 19.16
CA GLN A 190 -18.75 5.61 18.41
C GLN A 190 -18.57 5.29 16.92
N ALA A 191 -18.64 4.01 16.54
CA ALA A 191 -18.56 3.62 15.14
C ALA A 191 -19.83 4.01 14.40
N ARG A 192 -19.67 4.47 13.15
CA ARG A 192 -20.81 4.75 12.26
C ARG A 192 -21.27 3.52 11.49
N ASP A 193 -20.33 2.61 11.23
CA ASP A 193 -20.62 1.38 10.52
C ASP A 193 -21.40 0.43 11.43
N ARG A 194 -22.56 -0.04 10.94
CA ARG A 194 -23.49 -0.89 11.70
C ARG A 194 -22.90 -2.25 12.06
N ARG A 195 -21.92 -2.75 11.31
CA ARG A 195 -21.24 -4.03 11.57
C ARG A 195 -20.45 -4.02 12.87
N ILE A 196 -20.01 -2.84 13.30
CA ILE A 196 -19.12 -2.66 14.45
C ILE A 196 -19.64 -1.65 15.48
N SER A 197 -20.89 -1.19 15.30
CA SER A 197 -21.57 -0.27 16.21
C SER A 197 -22.44 -1.03 17.20
N GLY A 198 -22.24 -0.78 18.49
CA GLY A 198 -23.05 -1.37 19.55
C GLY A 198 -22.56 -1.00 20.96
N ALA A 199 -23.35 -1.36 21.97
CA ALA A 199 -22.87 -1.33 23.36
C ALA A 199 -21.74 -2.38 23.51
N GLU A 200 -20.60 -1.97 24.07
CA GLU A 200 -19.46 -2.86 24.35
C GLU A 200 -18.95 -3.68 23.15
N MET A 201 -19.20 -3.21 21.93
CA MET A 201 -18.71 -3.85 20.70
C MET A 201 -17.25 -3.44 20.45
N HIS A 202 -16.35 -4.42 20.44
CA HIS A 202 -14.90 -4.23 20.36
C HIS A 202 -14.30 -4.58 18.98
N GLU A 203 -15.14 -4.69 17.96
CA GLU A 203 -14.67 -4.73 16.58
C GLU A 203 -14.14 -3.34 16.21
N ILE A 204 -12.82 -3.18 16.28
CA ILE A 204 -12.14 -1.93 15.97
C ILE A 204 -12.18 -1.71 14.45
N GLY A 205 -12.66 -0.55 14.01
CA GLY A 205 -12.81 -0.23 12.58
C GLY A 205 -11.60 -0.66 11.76
N LYS A 206 -11.78 -1.65 10.90
CA LYS A 206 -10.76 -2.26 10.05
C LYS A 206 -10.68 -1.54 8.71
N GLY A 207 -9.45 -1.24 8.30
CA GLY A 207 -9.15 -0.80 6.95
C GLY A 207 -9.00 -2.01 6.02
N ASP A 208 -9.26 -1.80 4.74
CA ASP A 208 -9.02 -2.80 3.71
C ASP A 208 -7.52 -2.82 3.34
N ASP A 209 -6.85 -3.97 3.42
CA ASP A 209 -5.45 -4.18 3.02
C ASP A 209 -5.34 -5.47 2.17
N PRO A 210 -4.63 -5.47 1.02
CA PRO A 210 -4.68 -6.60 0.08
C PRO A 210 -4.04 -7.88 0.60
N GLY A 211 -3.16 -7.76 1.61
CA GLY A 211 -2.46 -8.89 2.21
C GLY A 211 -3.02 -9.34 3.56
N ASP A 212 -4.20 -8.84 3.98
CA ASP A 212 -4.85 -9.19 5.24
C ASP A 212 -6.25 -9.76 5.02
N PHE A 213 -6.34 -11.09 5.08
CA PHE A 213 -7.56 -11.88 4.85
C PHE A 213 -8.34 -12.21 6.14
N VAL A 214 -7.97 -11.61 7.28
CA VAL A 214 -8.66 -11.84 8.54
C VAL A 214 -9.87 -10.93 8.61
N ARG A 215 -11.07 -11.52 8.76
CA ARG A 215 -12.35 -10.78 8.91
C ARG A 215 -12.58 -9.76 7.79
N ASP A 216 -12.50 -10.21 6.55
CA ASP A 216 -12.77 -9.39 5.35
C ASP A 216 -14.21 -8.82 5.35
N ASP A 217 -15.13 -9.47 6.08
CA ASP A 217 -16.47 -8.95 6.35
C ASP A 217 -16.48 -7.60 7.08
N LEU A 218 -15.37 -7.23 7.74
CA LEU A 218 -15.17 -5.96 8.43
C LEU A 218 -14.34 -4.95 7.65
N ASP A 219 -13.94 -5.25 6.42
CA ASP A 219 -13.22 -4.30 5.58
C ASP A 219 -13.99 -2.99 5.40
N ASN A 220 -13.25 -1.88 5.36
CA ASN A 220 -13.76 -0.53 5.20
C ASN A 220 -14.76 -0.10 6.29
N THR A 221 -14.64 -0.64 7.51
CA THR A 221 -15.39 -0.16 8.69
C THR A 221 -14.69 1.02 9.39
N VAL A 222 -13.40 1.25 9.10
CA VAL A 222 -12.66 2.43 9.56
C VAL A 222 -13.24 3.72 8.98
N ARG A 223 -13.20 4.82 9.75
CA ARG A 223 -13.62 6.14 9.27
C ARG A 223 -12.78 6.59 8.07
N GLU A 224 -13.44 7.15 7.05
CA GLU A 224 -12.77 7.57 5.81
C GLU A 224 -12.25 9.01 5.87
N CYS A 225 -11.34 9.36 4.96
CA CYS A 225 -10.76 10.70 4.88
C CYS A 225 -11.84 11.79 4.70
N MET A 226 -12.83 11.53 3.84
CA MET A 226 -13.85 12.52 3.49
C MET A 226 -14.87 12.77 4.61
N ASP A 227 -14.97 11.89 5.61
CA ASP A 227 -15.80 12.12 6.80
C ASP A 227 -15.38 13.39 7.55
N CYS A 228 -14.08 13.69 7.56
CA CYS A 228 -13.52 14.91 8.16
C CYS A 228 -13.28 15.99 7.10
N HIS A 229 -12.61 15.65 5.99
CA HIS A 229 -12.16 16.62 4.98
C HIS A 229 -13.26 17.17 4.07
N GLY A 230 -14.42 16.49 3.96
CA GLY A 230 -15.53 16.98 3.14
C GLY A 230 -16.19 18.24 3.71
N ARG A 231 -16.31 18.34 5.04
CA ARG A 231 -16.90 19.49 5.73
C ARG A 231 -15.92 20.30 6.56
N GLY A 232 -14.70 19.80 6.75
CA GLY A 232 -13.68 20.41 7.61
C GLY A 232 -13.95 20.22 9.10
N ILE A 233 -14.40 19.03 9.47
CA ILE A 233 -14.69 18.67 10.87
C ILE A 233 -13.38 18.53 11.65
N GLN A 234 -13.39 18.86 12.95
CA GLN A 234 -12.20 18.76 13.82
C GLN A 234 -10.98 19.55 13.32
N GLY A 235 -11.21 20.67 12.63
CA GLY A 235 -10.12 21.49 12.07
C GLY A 235 -9.46 20.91 10.83
N ALA A 236 -10.00 19.83 10.24
CA ALA A 236 -9.47 19.27 9.01
C ALA A 236 -9.58 20.28 7.84
N PRO A 237 -8.54 20.42 6.99
CA PRO A 237 -8.63 21.27 5.81
C PRO A 237 -9.65 20.70 4.81
N LYS A 238 -10.44 21.55 4.17
CA LYS A 238 -11.39 21.10 3.13
C LYS A 238 -10.64 20.62 1.88
N ALA A 239 -11.07 19.47 1.35
CA ALA A 239 -10.47 18.80 0.19
C ALA A 239 -10.82 19.46 -1.16
N VAL A 240 -10.38 20.70 -1.40
CA VAL A 240 -10.73 21.48 -2.61
C VAL A 240 -10.00 21.02 -3.89
N HIS A 241 -8.75 20.57 -3.74
CA HIS A 241 -7.89 20.09 -4.84
C HIS A 241 -7.86 21.01 -6.08
N LYS A 242 -7.48 22.28 -5.89
CA LYS A 242 -7.42 23.26 -6.99
C LYS A 242 -6.49 22.79 -8.11
N GLY A 243 -6.90 22.97 -9.36
CA GLY A 243 -6.12 22.57 -10.53
C GLY A 243 -6.06 21.07 -10.80
N LEU A 244 -6.68 20.22 -9.97
CA LEU A 244 -6.69 18.77 -10.16
C LEU A 244 -7.97 18.32 -10.89
N PRO A 245 -7.88 17.64 -12.04
CA PRO A 245 -9.06 17.10 -12.71
C PRO A 245 -9.76 16.02 -11.86
N PRO A 246 -11.12 16.02 -11.76
CA PRO A 246 -11.88 15.09 -10.91
C PRO A 246 -11.57 13.61 -11.11
N ARG A 247 -11.25 13.20 -12.34
CA ARG A 247 -10.89 11.80 -12.66
C ARG A 247 -9.71 11.28 -11.83
N HIS A 248 -8.82 12.14 -11.36
CA HIS A 248 -7.77 11.73 -10.42
C HIS A 248 -8.34 11.26 -9.09
N LEU A 249 -9.35 11.95 -8.55
CA LEU A 249 -10.00 11.57 -7.28
C LEU A 249 -10.85 10.29 -7.42
N GLU A 250 -11.31 9.99 -8.64
CA GLU A 250 -11.99 8.73 -8.96
C GLU A 250 -11.02 7.54 -9.01
N LYS A 251 -9.81 7.75 -9.57
CA LYS A 251 -8.85 6.67 -9.89
C LYS A 251 -7.65 6.59 -8.95
N LEU A 252 -7.39 7.60 -8.13
CA LEU A 252 -6.31 7.61 -7.15
C LEU A 252 -6.92 7.60 -5.75
N ALA A 253 -6.41 6.74 -4.87
CA ALA A 253 -6.68 6.88 -3.45
C ALA A 253 -6.00 8.16 -2.91
N CYS A 254 -6.57 8.79 -1.87
CA CYS A 254 -6.00 10.01 -1.27
C CYS A 254 -4.53 9.82 -0.89
N GLN A 255 -4.21 8.64 -0.34
CA GLN A 255 -2.88 8.23 0.05
C GLN A 255 -1.89 8.17 -1.13
N ALA A 256 -2.35 7.96 -2.37
CA ALA A 256 -1.46 7.93 -3.52
C ALA A 256 -0.71 9.25 -3.71
N CYS A 257 -1.37 10.37 -3.42
CA CYS A 257 -0.79 11.71 -3.45
C CYS A 257 -0.25 12.12 -2.07
N HIS A 258 -0.95 11.77 -0.98
CA HIS A 258 -0.62 12.20 0.38
C HIS A 258 0.38 11.29 1.12
N VAL A 259 0.85 10.21 0.49
CA VAL A 259 2.04 9.44 0.91
C VAL A 259 3.03 9.43 -0.28
N PRO A 260 3.65 10.59 -0.59
CA PRO A 260 4.59 10.73 -1.69
C PRO A 260 5.88 9.94 -1.46
N PHE A 261 6.31 9.85 -0.21
CA PHE A 261 7.48 9.10 0.25
C PHE A 261 7.22 8.51 1.65
N ARG A 262 8.07 7.57 2.06
CA ARG A 262 8.18 7.06 3.43
C ARG A 262 9.43 7.64 4.08
N ALA A 263 9.40 7.86 5.39
CA ALA A 263 10.54 8.45 6.13
C ALA A 263 11.41 7.42 6.87
N VAL A 264 10.95 6.16 6.94
CA VAL A 264 11.65 5.06 7.61
C VAL A 264 11.60 3.81 6.74
N LYS A 265 12.63 2.96 6.86
CA LYS A 265 12.83 1.76 6.03
C LYS A 265 11.70 0.73 6.24
N ALA A 266 11.38 -0.03 5.21
CA ALA A 266 10.50 -1.21 5.26
C ALA A 266 11.23 -2.41 4.62
N ALA A 267 10.92 -3.63 5.06
CA ALA A 267 11.43 -4.82 4.41
C ALA A 267 10.74 -4.98 3.04
N LEU A 268 11.52 -4.95 1.97
CA LEU A 268 11.04 -5.19 0.61
C LEU A 268 11.18 -6.66 0.22
N ILE A 269 12.27 -7.30 0.62
CA ILE A 269 12.56 -8.72 0.34
C ILE A 269 12.69 -9.46 1.68
N GLN A 270 12.09 -10.64 1.74
CA GLN A 270 12.27 -11.59 2.84
C GLN A 270 12.86 -12.88 2.30
N ASP A 271 14.11 -13.14 2.66
CA ASP A 271 14.85 -14.33 2.29
C ASP A 271 14.94 -15.30 3.48
N ALA A 272 14.54 -16.55 3.24
CA ALA A 272 14.64 -17.67 4.17
C ALA A 272 15.34 -18.89 3.54
N THR A 273 16.41 -18.66 2.79
CA THR A 273 17.19 -19.72 2.10
C THR A 273 18.51 -20.03 2.79
N HIS A 274 19.06 -19.10 3.56
CA HIS A 274 20.40 -19.21 4.16
C HIS A 274 20.43 -18.83 5.65
N PHE A 275 21.57 -19.08 6.28
CA PHE A 275 21.85 -18.62 7.64
C PHE A 275 22.43 -17.20 7.62
N ASN A 276 21.64 -16.23 8.05
CA ASN A 276 21.99 -14.81 8.07
C ASN A 276 23.30 -14.58 8.87
N PRO A 277 24.37 -14.11 8.19
CA PRO A 277 25.67 -13.93 8.80
C PRO A 277 25.76 -12.69 9.69
N ALA A 278 24.78 -11.78 9.62
CA ALA A 278 24.87 -10.49 10.30
C ALA A 278 25.03 -10.64 11.83
N PRO A 279 25.82 -9.76 12.46
CA PRO A 279 26.08 -9.84 13.90
C PRO A 279 24.86 -9.42 14.73
N GLY A 280 24.79 -9.87 15.98
CA GLY A 280 23.83 -9.36 16.97
C GLY A 280 22.37 -9.80 16.81
N ILE A 281 22.06 -10.74 15.91
CA ILE A 281 20.68 -11.26 15.73
C ILE A 281 20.27 -12.10 16.94
N SER A 282 19.16 -11.72 17.58
CA SER A 282 18.58 -12.40 18.73
C SER A 282 17.05 -12.46 18.65
N PRO A 283 16.40 -13.54 19.13
CA PRO A 283 17.02 -14.81 19.54
C PRO A 283 17.65 -15.53 18.34
N LEU A 284 18.61 -16.45 18.60
CA LEU A 284 19.37 -17.13 17.54
C LEU A 284 18.53 -17.72 16.38
N PRO A 285 17.33 -18.30 16.62
CA PRO A 285 16.48 -18.78 15.53
C PRO A 285 15.98 -17.71 14.56
N LYS A 286 16.20 -16.42 14.81
CA LYS A 286 15.91 -15.35 13.84
C LYS A 286 16.94 -15.27 12.71
N ARG A 287 18.06 -16.00 12.81
CA ARG A 287 19.10 -16.04 11.76
C ARG A 287 18.70 -16.73 10.47
N ILE A 288 17.55 -17.39 10.40
CA ILE A 288 17.02 -17.93 9.13
C ILE A 288 16.22 -16.90 8.32
N TRP A 289 16.22 -15.64 8.76
CA TRP A 289 15.54 -14.56 8.07
C TRP A 289 16.53 -13.47 7.73
N THR A 290 16.63 -13.16 6.46
CA THR A 290 17.36 -12.01 5.93
C THR A 290 16.35 -11.07 5.28
N PHE A 291 16.46 -9.78 5.59
CA PHE A 291 15.61 -8.76 4.99
C PHE A 291 16.44 -7.84 4.13
N TYR A 292 15.86 -7.35 3.03
CA TYR A 292 16.46 -6.30 2.22
C TYR A 292 15.55 -5.08 2.20
N GLY A 293 16.16 -3.89 2.20
CA GLY A 293 15.45 -2.63 2.16
C GLY A 293 14.89 -2.29 0.77
N PRO A 294 14.19 -1.15 0.63
CA PRO A 294 13.69 -0.66 -0.65
C PRO A 294 14.79 -0.29 -1.65
N ASP A 295 16.03 -0.14 -1.16
CA ASP A 295 17.26 0.02 -1.94
C ASP A 295 17.84 -1.31 -2.46
N GLY A 296 17.22 -2.45 -2.14
CA GLY A 296 17.69 -3.77 -2.53
C GLY A 296 18.92 -4.24 -1.75
N LYS A 297 19.26 -3.59 -0.63
CA LYS A 297 20.44 -3.93 0.18
C LYS A 297 20.07 -4.68 1.46
N PRO A 298 20.93 -5.57 1.97
CA PRO A 298 20.72 -6.27 3.22
C PRO A 298 20.43 -5.30 4.36
N TRP A 299 19.48 -5.70 5.21
CA TRP A 299 19.07 -4.97 6.39
C TRP A 299 19.06 -5.91 7.60
N ASN A 300 19.98 -5.67 8.54
CA ASN A 300 20.05 -6.39 9.81
C ASN A 300 18.97 -5.90 10.79
N TYR A 301 17.71 -6.03 10.40
CA TYR A 301 16.56 -5.59 11.19
C TYR A 301 16.56 -6.18 12.60
N TYR A 302 16.81 -7.49 12.75
CA TYR A 302 16.76 -8.13 14.06
C TYR A 302 17.94 -7.73 14.96
N GLY A 303 19.11 -7.47 14.39
CA GLY A 303 20.24 -6.92 15.15
C GLY A 303 19.98 -5.50 15.64
N GLU A 304 19.40 -4.65 14.79
CA GLU A 304 18.96 -3.29 15.15
C GLU A 304 17.86 -3.35 16.23
N LEU A 305 16.80 -4.13 16.01
CA LEU A 305 15.70 -4.30 16.96
C LEU A 305 16.19 -4.79 18.33
N HIS A 306 17.12 -5.74 18.36
CA HIS A 306 17.64 -6.28 19.62
C HIS A 306 18.46 -5.25 20.41
N ARG A 307 19.27 -4.44 19.73
CA ARG A 307 20.18 -3.47 20.36
C ARG A 307 19.50 -2.15 20.71
N GLU A 308 18.60 -1.70 19.86
CA GLU A 308 18.03 -0.35 19.88
C GLU A 308 16.53 -0.36 20.23
N GLY A 309 15.85 -1.49 20.11
CA GLY A 309 14.40 -1.56 20.23
C GLY A 309 13.68 -0.81 19.11
N ASN A 310 12.38 -0.56 19.29
CA ASN A 310 11.55 0.13 18.29
C ASN A 310 11.65 1.66 18.36
N THR A 311 12.35 2.20 19.36
CA THR A 311 12.49 3.65 19.59
C THR A 311 13.35 4.34 18.53
N TYR A 312 14.37 3.66 18.01
CA TYR A 312 15.32 4.23 17.05
C TYR A 312 14.97 3.83 15.60
N GLN A 313 13.83 4.29 15.12
CA GLN A 313 13.53 4.22 13.68
C GLN A 313 14.43 5.19 12.90
N ARG A 314 15.43 4.64 12.23
CA ARG A 314 16.41 5.39 11.43
C ARG A 314 15.74 6.02 10.21
N VAL A 315 16.17 7.25 9.88
CA VAL A 315 15.67 7.96 8.69
C VAL A 315 16.11 7.21 7.44
N PHE A 316 15.15 6.86 6.61
CA PHE A 316 15.39 6.25 5.31
C PHE A 316 14.24 6.64 4.39
N THR A 317 14.54 7.45 3.37
CA THR A 317 13.50 8.00 2.49
C THR A 317 13.37 7.19 1.22
N PHE A 318 12.15 6.76 0.88
CA PHE A 318 11.89 6.10 -0.40
C PHE A 318 10.48 6.41 -0.94
N SER A 319 10.32 6.32 -2.27
CA SER A 319 9.03 6.50 -2.93
C SER A 319 8.26 5.17 -2.99
N PRO A 320 7.01 5.09 -2.47
CA PRO A 320 6.18 3.89 -2.51
C PRO A 320 5.95 3.31 -3.90
N VAL A 321 5.74 1.99 -3.96
CA VAL A 321 5.15 1.33 -5.13
C VAL A 321 3.72 1.81 -5.31
N LYS A 322 3.28 2.00 -6.56
CA LYS A 322 1.89 2.31 -6.88
C LYS A 322 1.28 1.12 -7.62
N VAL A 323 0.14 0.62 -7.15
CA VAL A 323 -0.57 -0.52 -7.76
C VAL A 323 -2.05 -0.22 -7.90
N TRP A 324 -2.70 -0.85 -8.89
CA TRP A 324 -4.16 -0.87 -8.97
C TRP A 324 -4.72 -1.86 -7.96
N TYR A 325 -5.67 -1.41 -7.14
CA TYR A 325 -6.40 -2.24 -6.20
C TYR A 325 -7.84 -1.72 -6.08
N LYS A 326 -8.82 -2.61 -6.34
CA LYS A 326 -10.26 -2.32 -6.32
C LYS A 326 -10.62 -1.00 -7.04
N GLY A 327 -10.09 -0.81 -8.24
CA GLY A 327 -10.41 0.33 -9.12
C GLY A 327 -9.69 1.65 -8.82
N LYS A 328 -8.82 1.70 -7.81
CA LYS A 328 -7.97 2.87 -7.49
C LYS A 328 -6.49 2.52 -7.45
N VAL A 329 -5.63 3.50 -7.68
CA VAL A 329 -4.18 3.38 -7.48
C VAL A 329 -3.86 3.68 -6.02
N TRP A 330 -3.12 2.77 -5.39
CA TRP A 330 -2.70 2.86 -3.99
C TRP A 330 -1.18 2.84 -3.84
N PRO A 331 -0.62 3.59 -2.87
CA PRO A 331 0.75 3.38 -2.42
C PRO A 331 0.85 2.09 -1.58
N VAL A 332 1.81 1.23 -1.90
CA VAL A 332 2.02 -0.04 -1.20
C VAL A 332 3.50 -0.34 -0.95
N ASN A 333 3.76 -1.19 0.04
CA ASN A 333 4.93 -2.07 0.06
C ASN A 333 4.52 -3.42 -0.52
N ARG A 334 5.13 -3.82 -1.64
CA ARG A 334 4.86 -5.09 -2.32
C ARG A 334 6.01 -6.03 -1.98
N VAL A 335 5.83 -6.88 -0.98
CA VAL A 335 6.92 -7.70 -0.43
C VAL A 335 7.23 -8.86 -1.39
N HIS A 336 8.52 -9.07 -1.63
CA HIS A 336 9.08 -10.20 -2.37
C HIS A 336 9.59 -11.25 -1.38
N SER A 337 9.56 -12.52 -1.75
CA SER A 337 10.03 -13.59 -0.87
C SER A 337 10.70 -14.74 -1.59
N ILE A 338 11.68 -15.35 -0.91
CA ILE A 338 12.31 -16.60 -1.33
C ILE A 338 12.42 -17.54 -0.13
N TRP A 339 12.05 -18.82 -0.30
CA TRP A 339 12.03 -19.79 0.80
C TRP A 339 11.92 -21.23 0.30
N VAL A 340 12.25 -22.20 1.17
CA VAL A 340 12.14 -23.63 0.86
C VAL A 340 10.79 -24.19 1.28
N GLY A 341 10.09 -24.78 0.33
CA GLY A 341 8.76 -25.35 0.49
C GLY A 341 8.68 -26.85 0.24
N ILE A 342 7.52 -27.41 0.54
CA ILE A 342 7.17 -28.82 0.36
C ILE A 342 5.85 -28.90 -0.40
N VAL A 343 5.89 -29.49 -1.59
CA VAL A 343 4.69 -29.85 -2.35
C VAL A 343 4.25 -31.24 -1.89
N LYS A 344 3.10 -31.32 -1.21
CA LYS A 344 2.53 -32.59 -0.75
C LYS A 344 1.54 -33.13 -1.76
N SER A 345 1.56 -34.45 -1.99
CA SER A 345 0.62 -35.11 -2.90
C SER A 345 -0.83 -34.93 -2.43
N GLY A 346 -1.70 -34.37 -3.29
CA GLY A 346 -3.13 -34.22 -3.01
C GLY A 346 -3.49 -33.06 -2.08
N VAL A 347 -2.54 -32.19 -1.73
CA VAL A 347 -2.77 -30.97 -0.95
C VAL A 347 -2.55 -29.77 -1.86
N SER A 348 -3.49 -28.82 -1.88
CA SER A 348 -3.33 -27.57 -2.63
C SER A 348 -2.31 -26.66 -1.94
N GLY A 349 -1.53 -25.93 -2.75
CA GLY A 349 -0.50 -25.01 -2.27
C GLY A 349 0.82 -25.67 -1.89
N ILE A 350 1.75 -24.84 -1.41
CA ILE A 350 3.10 -25.23 -1.03
C ILE A 350 3.25 -24.96 0.47
N GLY A 351 3.55 -26.01 1.24
CA GLY A 351 3.78 -25.87 2.67
C GLY A 351 5.19 -25.38 2.96
N MET A 352 5.35 -24.39 3.84
CA MET A 352 6.67 -23.98 4.30
C MET A 352 7.34 -25.08 5.13
N VAL A 353 8.64 -25.28 4.94
CA VAL A 353 9.45 -26.08 5.88
C VAL A 353 9.32 -25.46 7.28
N PHE A 354 9.26 -26.29 8.33
CA PHE A 354 9.22 -25.74 9.68
C PHE A 354 10.50 -24.97 9.98
N MET A 355 10.35 -23.70 10.32
CA MET A 355 11.46 -22.77 10.57
C MET A 355 12.41 -23.27 11.67
N ALA A 356 11.89 -23.99 12.66
CA ALA A 356 12.72 -24.60 13.70
C ALA A 356 13.63 -25.72 13.15
N ASP A 357 13.14 -26.50 12.19
CA ASP A 357 13.91 -27.58 11.54
C ASP A 357 14.96 -26.97 10.60
N PHE A 358 14.56 -25.97 9.80
CA PHE A 358 15.46 -25.25 8.92
C PHE A 358 16.61 -24.58 9.68
N PHE A 359 16.30 -23.91 10.80
CA PHE A 359 17.32 -23.34 11.68
C PHE A 359 18.29 -24.39 12.25
N LYS A 360 17.79 -25.54 12.72
CA LYS A 360 18.65 -26.60 13.28
C LYS A 360 19.60 -27.19 12.26
N MET A 361 19.14 -27.41 11.03
CA MET A 361 19.97 -27.88 9.93
C MET A 361 21.10 -26.89 9.64
N TRP A 362 20.75 -25.63 9.39
CA TRP A 362 21.73 -24.57 9.14
C TRP A 362 22.69 -24.37 10.30
N LYS A 363 22.20 -24.37 11.54
CA LYS A 363 23.06 -24.24 12.73
C LYS A 363 24.05 -25.40 12.83
N ALA A 364 23.63 -26.63 12.53
CA ALA A 364 24.51 -27.79 12.53
C ALA A 364 25.61 -27.70 11.46
N HIS A 365 25.30 -27.12 10.30
CA HIS A 365 26.28 -26.84 9.24
C HIS A 365 27.24 -25.71 9.62
N VAL A 366 26.74 -24.60 10.16
CA VAL A 366 27.56 -23.47 10.62
C VAL A 366 28.52 -23.88 11.75
N ASP A 367 28.09 -24.78 12.64
CA ASP A 367 28.94 -25.31 13.71
C ASP A 367 29.99 -26.32 13.22
N ASN A 368 29.68 -27.07 12.15
CA ASN A 368 30.60 -27.99 11.50
C ASN A 368 30.19 -28.15 10.01
N SER A 369 31.00 -27.60 9.10
CA SER A 369 30.72 -27.58 7.66
C SER A 369 30.72 -28.97 7.00
N GLU A 370 31.26 -30.00 7.68
CA GLU A 370 31.13 -31.40 7.25
C GLU A 370 29.69 -31.93 7.34
N LYS A 371 28.85 -31.30 8.19
CA LYS A 371 27.41 -31.60 8.25
C LYS A 371 26.70 -30.78 7.17
N PHE A 372 25.97 -31.46 6.29
CA PHE A 372 25.30 -30.85 5.13
C PHE A 372 26.29 -30.12 4.19
N PRO A 373 27.36 -30.80 3.72
CA PRO A 373 28.49 -30.15 3.07
C PRO A 373 28.14 -29.50 1.72
N ALA A 374 27.05 -29.91 1.08
CA ALA A 374 26.61 -29.25 -0.15
C ALA A 374 26.19 -27.79 0.08
N LEU A 375 25.85 -27.38 1.31
CA LEU A 375 25.53 -25.99 1.62
C LEU A 375 26.72 -25.04 1.44
N ASN A 376 27.96 -25.55 1.34
CA ASN A 376 29.14 -24.75 1.02
C ASN A 376 29.14 -24.20 -0.42
N GLU A 377 28.29 -24.73 -1.30
CA GLU A 377 28.12 -24.21 -2.68
C GLU A 377 27.44 -22.83 -2.70
N ILE A 378 26.78 -22.44 -1.61
CA ILE A 378 26.00 -21.21 -1.50
C ILE A 378 26.95 -20.05 -1.18
N GLU A 379 27.06 -19.10 -2.10
CA GLU A 379 28.02 -18.00 -2.04
C GLU A 379 27.33 -16.62 -2.05
N ASP A 380 28.09 -15.59 -1.73
CA ASP A 380 27.71 -14.19 -1.91
C ASP A 380 28.17 -13.75 -3.30
N ASP A 381 27.26 -13.83 -4.28
CA ASP A 381 27.57 -13.61 -5.70
C ASP A 381 27.72 -12.12 -6.03
N ASN A 382 27.11 -11.23 -5.24
CA ASN A 382 27.13 -9.77 -5.48
C ASN A 382 28.09 -8.99 -4.55
N GLY A 383 28.69 -9.66 -3.56
CA GLY A 383 29.66 -9.11 -2.63
C GLY A 383 29.07 -8.18 -1.57
N ASP A 384 27.78 -8.28 -1.25
CA ASP A 384 27.11 -7.42 -0.26
C ASP A 384 27.24 -7.91 1.20
N GLY A 385 27.92 -9.04 1.40
CA GLY A 385 28.17 -9.69 2.68
C GLY A 385 27.09 -10.69 3.08
N VAL A 386 26.12 -10.99 2.22
CA VAL A 386 25.06 -11.95 2.46
C VAL A 386 24.95 -12.92 1.27
N PRO A 387 24.95 -14.23 1.50
CA PRO A 387 24.85 -15.18 0.41
C PRO A 387 23.46 -15.21 -0.24
N GLU A 388 23.43 -15.55 -1.53
CA GLU A 388 22.21 -15.77 -2.30
C GLU A 388 22.03 -17.24 -2.67
N VAL A 389 20.78 -17.66 -2.85
CA VAL A 389 20.47 -18.96 -3.46
C VAL A 389 19.79 -18.70 -4.80
N ASN A 390 20.60 -18.58 -5.83
CA ASN A 390 20.23 -18.05 -7.15
C ASN A 390 20.77 -18.90 -8.31
N ARG A 391 21.89 -19.61 -8.14
CA ARG A 391 22.46 -20.48 -9.16
C ARG A 391 21.84 -21.89 -9.08
N PRO A 392 21.62 -22.59 -10.21
CA PRO A 392 21.05 -23.94 -10.16
C PRO A 392 21.80 -24.94 -9.28
N ALA A 393 23.13 -24.81 -9.18
CA ALA A 393 23.95 -25.64 -8.29
C ALA A 393 23.58 -25.44 -6.81
N GLU A 394 23.43 -24.19 -6.38
CA GLU A 394 23.04 -23.81 -5.01
C GLU A 394 21.62 -24.25 -4.67
N VAL A 395 20.69 -24.05 -5.62
CA VAL A 395 19.30 -24.50 -5.47
C VAL A 395 19.28 -26.01 -5.24
N ARG A 396 19.96 -26.78 -6.08
CA ARG A 396 20.05 -28.25 -5.91
C ARG A 396 20.72 -28.63 -4.59
N ALA A 397 21.79 -27.94 -4.20
CA ALA A 397 22.47 -28.17 -2.94
C ALA A 397 21.57 -27.93 -1.73
N LEU A 398 20.89 -26.79 -1.67
CA LEU A 398 19.95 -26.45 -0.60
C LEU A 398 18.80 -27.46 -0.52
N LEU A 399 18.12 -27.73 -1.64
CA LEU A 399 16.97 -28.63 -1.66
C LEU A 399 17.36 -30.07 -1.31
N LYS A 400 18.55 -30.51 -1.73
CA LYS A 400 19.11 -31.81 -1.36
C LYS A 400 19.30 -31.92 0.16
N GLU A 401 19.98 -30.96 0.79
CA GLU A 401 20.28 -31.06 2.23
C GLU A 401 19.05 -30.85 3.11
N VAL A 402 18.14 -29.95 2.71
CA VAL A 402 16.83 -29.83 3.37
C VAL A 402 16.06 -31.15 3.24
N GLY A 403 16.03 -31.75 2.05
CA GLY A 403 15.40 -33.04 1.82
C GLY A 403 16.01 -34.16 2.68
N ASN A 404 17.34 -34.22 2.78
CA ASN A 404 18.05 -35.19 3.63
C ASN A 404 17.70 -35.00 5.11
N TYR A 405 17.70 -33.76 5.59
CA TYR A 405 17.35 -33.44 6.97
C TYR A 405 15.91 -33.82 7.29
N LEU A 406 14.95 -33.46 6.45
CA LEU A 406 13.54 -33.79 6.67
C LEU A 406 13.27 -35.30 6.58
N LYS A 407 13.96 -36.02 5.69
CA LYS A 407 13.90 -37.49 5.62
C LYS A 407 14.45 -38.14 6.89
N SER A 408 15.57 -37.65 7.44
CA SER A 408 16.14 -38.19 8.68
C SER A 408 15.21 -38.01 9.90
N LEU A 409 14.42 -36.94 9.90
CA LEU A 409 13.36 -36.72 10.89
C LEU A 409 12.09 -37.54 10.59
N GLY A 410 11.98 -38.17 9.42
CA GLY A 410 10.78 -38.85 8.95
C GLY A 410 9.59 -37.89 8.73
N LYS A 411 9.87 -36.65 8.32
CA LYS A 411 8.88 -35.60 8.03
C LYS A 411 8.55 -35.45 6.53
N LEU A 412 9.21 -36.24 5.68
CA LEU A 412 9.01 -36.21 4.23
C LEU A 412 8.54 -37.60 3.75
N SER A 413 7.41 -37.64 3.03
CA SER A 413 6.92 -38.85 2.38
C SER A 413 7.70 -39.14 1.08
N LYS A 414 7.59 -40.37 0.55
CA LYS A 414 8.19 -40.71 -0.77
C LYS A 414 7.61 -39.92 -1.94
N ARG A 415 6.40 -39.34 -1.78
CA ARG A 415 5.71 -38.56 -2.83
C ARG A 415 5.86 -37.06 -2.64
N ASP A 416 6.42 -36.61 -1.52
CA ASP A 416 6.60 -35.20 -1.23
C ASP A 416 7.84 -34.69 -1.99
N ARG A 417 7.75 -33.45 -2.48
CA ARG A 417 8.83 -32.81 -3.23
C ARG A 417 9.25 -31.54 -2.51
N VAL A 418 10.56 -31.41 -2.27
CA VAL A 418 11.14 -30.19 -1.70
C VAL A 418 11.42 -29.23 -2.85
N VAL A 419 10.96 -28.00 -2.73
CA VAL A 419 11.03 -26.99 -3.79
C VAL A 419 11.58 -25.68 -3.25
N LEU A 420 12.24 -24.92 -4.11
CA LEU A 420 12.52 -23.51 -3.83
C LEU A 420 11.37 -22.70 -4.38
N VAL A 421 10.78 -21.84 -3.55
CA VAL A 421 9.77 -20.86 -3.95
C VAL A 421 10.47 -19.51 -4.04
N LYS A 422 10.43 -18.88 -5.23
CA LYS A 422 10.95 -17.54 -5.48
C LYS A 422 9.82 -16.72 -6.09
N ASP A 423 9.32 -15.78 -5.31
CA ASP A 423 8.14 -14.99 -5.63
C ASP A 423 6.95 -15.83 -6.15
N ALA A 424 6.44 -15.54 -7.35
CA ALA A 424 5.33 -16.23 -7.99
C ALA A 424 5.78 -17.44 -8.84
N ALA A 425 6.87 -18.09 -8.46
CA ALA A 425 7.32 -19.32 -9.11
C ALA A 425 7.97 -20.29 -8.10
N TYR A 426 8.06 -21.56 -8.48
CA TYR A 426 8.83 -22.55 -7.73
C TYR A 426 9.58 -23.51 -8.65
N THR A 427 10.63 -24.14 -8.12
CA THR A 427 11.49 -25.07 -8.85
C THR A 427 11.98 -26.21 -7.96
N GLU A 428 12.35 -27.33 -8.58
CA GLU A 428 12.99 -28.49 -7.93
C GLU A 428 14.51 -28.54 -8.20
N ASP A 429 15.01 -27.74 -9.15
CA ASP A 429 16.37 -27.87 -9.69
C ASP A 429 17.08 -26.54 -10.02
N GLY A 430 16.38 -25.41 -9.91
CA GLY A 430 16.89 -24.08 -10.26
C GLY A 430 16.79 -23.72 -11.74
N GLU A 431 16.42 -24.67 -12.61
CA GLU A 431 16.39 -24.50 -14.07
C GLU A 431 14.94 -24.43 -14.58
N HIS A 432 14.10 -25.36 -14.11
CA HIS A 432 12.72 -25.48 -14.54
C HIS A 432 11.78 -24.83 -13.51
N TRP A 433 11.30 -23.64 -13.85
CA TRP A 433 10.42 -22.85 -12.99
C TRP A 433 8.95 -23.04 -13.37
N ARG A 434 8.13 -23.35 -12.37
CA ARG A 434 6.67 -23.46 -12.48
C ARG A 434 6.03 -22.20 -11.90
N LYS A 435 5.20 -21.54 -12.69
CA LYS A 435 4.49 -20.32 -12.26
C LYS A 435 3.40 -20.63 -11.24
N LEU A 436 3.18 -19.66 -10.36
CA LEU A 436 2.11 -19.63 -9.37
C LEU A 436 1.15 -18.49 -9.71
N ASP A 437 -0.14 -18.78 -9.62
CA ASP A 437 -1.17 -17.76 -9.75
C ASP A 437 -1.10 -16.79 -8.56
N HIS A 438 -1.27 -15.51 -8.86
CA HIS A 438 -1.28 -14.42 -7.88
C HIS A 438 -2.08 -13.24 -8.42
N PHE A 439 -2.47 -12.33 -7.54
CA PHE A 439 -3.18 -11.12 -7.95
C PHE A 439 -2.22 -10.09 -8.58
N PRO A 440 -2.69 -9.23 -9.50
CA PRO A 440 -1.82 -8.26 -10.19
C PRO A 440 -1.08 -7.27 -9.28
N TRP A 441 -1.54 -7.05 -8.05
CA TRP A 441 -0.88 -6.18 -7.08
C TRP A 441 0.21 -6.88 -6.25
N GLU A 442 0.29 -8.21 -6.30
CA GLU A 442 1.21 -9.05 -5.53
C GLU A 442 2.50 -9.31 -6.29
N ALA A 443 3.62 -9.48 -5.58
CA ALA A 443 4.83 -10.10 -6.14
C ALA A 443 4.75 -11.62 -6.12
N THR A 444 4.03 -12.15 -5.14
CA THR A 444 3.92 -13.58 -4.86
C THR A 444 2.63 -13.84 -4.09
N PRO A 445 2.00 -15.02 -4.25
CA PRO A 445 0.85 -15.38 -3.45
C PRO A 445 1.21 -15.74 -2.00
N TYR A 446 2.51 -15.79 -1.65
CA TYR A 446 2.99 -16.19 -0.33
C TYR A 446 3.59 -15.05 0.51
N ALA A 447 3.60 -13.82 0.01
CA ALA A 447 4.01 -12.62 0.76
C ALA A 447 2.97 -11.51 0.62
N SER A 448 2.77 -10.75 1.70
CA SER A 448 1.73 -9.73 1.77
C SER A 448 2.07 -8.48 0.95
N VAL A 449 1.02 -7.86 0.43
CA VAL A 449 1.06 -6.48 -0.07
C VAL A 449 0.44 -5.58 0.98
N PHE A 450 1.16 -4.55 1.36
CA PHE A 450 0.82 -3.67 2.47
C PHE A 450 0.48 -2.27 1.95
N LYS A 451 -0.78 -1.84 2.04
CA LYS A 451 -1.14 -0.44 1.74
C LYS A 451 -0.51 0.51 2.74
N PHE A 452 -0.14 1.70 2.26
CA PHE A 452 0.27 2.80 3.11
C PHE A 452 -0.93 3.69 3.41
N SER A 453 -1.44 3.55 4.63
CA SER A 453 -2.58 4.30 5.16
C SER A 453 -2.24 5.17 6.38
N HIS A 454 -0.97 5.22 6.76
CA HIS A 454 -0.42 6.01 7.87
C HIS A 454 0.78 6.83 7.40
N ASP A 455 1.28 7.75 8.24
CA ASP A 455 2.27 8.76 7.88
C ASP A 455 1.79 9.60 6.68
N ILE A 456 0.60 10.17 6.86
CA ILE A 456 -0.05 11.01 5.86
C ILE A 456 0.57 12.42 5.90
N TYR A 457 1.01 12.90 4.74
CA TYR A 457 1.64 14.20 4.58
C TYR A 457 0.62 15.33 4.34
N PRO A 458 0.96 16.58 4.72
CA PRO A 458 0.07 17.72 4.48
C PRO A 458 -0.12 17.97 2.98
N ALA A 459 -1.20 18.65 2.62
CA ALA A 459 -1.49 19.00 1.22
C ALA A 459 -0.31 19.68 0.50
N LYS A 460 0.45 20.54 1.20
CA LYS A 460 1.63 21.23 0.67
C LYS A 460 2.84 20.33 0.37
N ALA A 461 2.81 19.06 0.80
CA ALA A 461 3.85 18.08 0.51
C ALA A 461 3.33 16.94 -0.38
N ALA A 462 2.03 16.91 -0.70
CA ALA A 462 1.44 15.88 -1.55
C ALA A 462 1.89 16.02 -3.01
N LEU A 463 1.88 14.90 -3.75
CA LEU A 463 2.07 14.92 -5.21
C LEU A 463 1.02 15.82 -5.88
N GLY A 464 1.45 16.60 -6.88
CA GLY A 464 0.59 17.53 -7.61
C GLY A 464 0.59 18.94 -7.04
N THR A 465 1.23 19.19 -5.88
CA THR A 465 1.37 20.55 -5.33
C THR A 465 2.13 21.49 -6.28
N LYS A 466 3.11 20.97 -7.05
CA LYS A 466 3.83 21.79 -8.04
C LYS A 466 3.15 21.80 -9.42
N GLY A 467 1.95 21.25 -9.51
CA GLY A 467 1.18 21.08 -10.74
C GLY A 467 1.33 19.68 -11.34
N CYS A 468 0.78 19.51 -12.54
CA CYS A 468 0.67 18.21 -13.20
C CYS A 468 2.01 17.51 -13.47
N THR A 469 3.10 18.27 -13.64
CA THR A 469 4.44 17.75 -13.94
C THR A 469 5.09 16.97 -12.78
N ASP A 470 4.54 17.07 -11.56
CA ASP A 470 4.94 16.19 -10.45
C ASP A 470 4.70 14.71 -10.79
N CYS A 471 3.69 14.42 -11.61
CA CYS A 471 3.35 13.07 -12.03
C CYS A 471 3.48 12.87 -13.55
N HIS A 472 3.23 13.89 -14.36
CA HIS A 472 3.26 13.87 -15.81
C HIS A 472 4.47 14.64 -16.37
N SER A 473 5.67 14.21 -15.99
CA SER A 473 6.94 14.65 -16.60
C SER A 473 7.73 13.44 -17.06
N PHE A 474 8.68 13.63 -17.98
CA PHE A 474 9.52 12.53 -18.46
C PHE A 474 10.34 11.89 -17.32
N GLY A 475 10.68 12.67 -16.29
CA GLY A 475 11.43 12.22 -15.11
C GLY A 475 10.58 11.83 -13.90
N SER A 476 9.25 11.83 -14.01
CA SER A 476 8.35 11.59 -12.87
C SER A 476 8.56 10.21 -12.23
N LEU A 477 8.81 10.19 -10.91
CA LEU A 477 8.88 8.95 -10.13
C LEU A 477 7.53 8.23 -10.01
N PHE A 478 6.40 8.88 -10.34
CA PHE A 478 5.11 8.22 -10.33
C PHE A 478 5.04 7.10 -11.39
N PHE A 479 5.58 7.35 -12.58
CA PHE A 479 5.59 6.39 -13.69
C PHE A 479 6.95 5.73 -13.94
N ASN A 480 8.06 6.42 -13.67
CA ASN A 480 9.39 5.97 -14.08
C ASN A 480 10.25 5.43 -12.94
N ARG A 481 9.78 5.44 -11.68
CA ARG A 481 10.56 4.85 -10.59
C ARG A 481 10.85 3.37 -10.87
N PRO A 482 12.04 2.86 -10.51
CA PRO A 482 12.31 1.44 -10.53
C PRO A 482 11.41 0.67 -9.55
N VAL A 483 10.90 -0.46 -10.00
CA VAL A 483 10.08 -1.40 -9.21
C VAL A 483 10.68 -2.78 -9.35
N LEU A 484 10.95 -3.44 -8.23
CA LEU A 484 11.49 -4.80 -8.21
C LEU A 484 10.47 -5.75 -8.85
N VAL A 485 10.94 -6.57 -9.80
CA VAL A 485 10.09 -7.55 -10.52
C VAL A 485 10.61 -8.99 -10.43
N ASP A 486 11.90 -9.19 -10.17
CA ASP A 486 12.49 -10.50 -9.98
C ASP A 486 13.71 -10.42 -9.03
N LEU A 487 13.89 -11.49 -8.26
CA LEU A 487 14.96 -11.67 -7.29
C LEU A 487 16.14 -12.42 -7.94
N TRP A 488 17.35 -11.87 -7.78
CA TRP A 488 18.67 -12.38 -8.17
C TRP A 488 18.74 -13.22 -9.45
N ASP A 489 19.42 -12.69 -10.48
CA ASP A 489 19.98 -13.53 -11.53
C ASP A 489 21.16 -14.38 -11.01
N ALA A 490 21.79 -15.14 -11.90
CA ALA A 490 22.95 -15.96 -11.60
C ALA A 490 24.22 -15.16 -11.18
N GLN A 491 24.16 -13.83 -11.15
CA GLN A 491 25.22 -12.95 -10.64
C GLN A 491 24.80 -12.22 -9.35
N GLY A 492 23.71 -12.65 -8.72
CA GLY A 492 23.20 -12.00 -7.50
C GLY A 492 22.60 -10.62 -7.77
N LYS A 493 22.17 -10.30 -9.01
CA LYS A 493 21.63 -8.97 -9.34
C LYS A 493 20.10 -8.96 -9.35
N LEU A 494 19.51 -7.97 -8.68
CA LEU A 494 18.07 -7.71 -8.69
C LEU A 494 17.60 -7.06 -10.00
N HIS A 495 16.39 -7.42 -10.46
CA HIS A 495 15.81 -6.87 -11.67
C HIS A 495 14.67 -5.89 -11.38
N PHE A 496 14.75 -4.71 -12.01
CA PHE A 496 13.78 -3.64 -11.84
C PHE A 496 13.16 -3.22 -13.17
N GLU A 497 11.89 -2.82 -13.12
CA GLU A 497 11.16 -2.23 -14.24
C GLU A 497 10.55 -0.88 -13.85
N PRO A 498 10.27 0.01 -14.82
CA PRO A 498 9.61 1.27 -14.53
C PRO A 498 8.15 1.05 -14.11
N SER A 499 7.69 1.84 -13.13
CA SER A 499 6.37 1.70 -12.50
C SER A 499 5.17 1.75 -13.45
N TYR A 500 5.30 2.39 -14.61
CA TYR A 500 4.23 2.45 -15.59
C TYR A 500 3.84 1.06 -16.12
N LYS A 501 4.80 0.12 -16.20
CA LYS A 501 4.52 -1.26 -16.64
C LYS A 501 3.61 -1.96 -15.65
N LEU A 502 3.90 -1.83 -14.35
CA LEU A 502 3.07 -2.38 -13.27
C LEU A 502 1.67 -1.73 -13.24
N LEU A 503 1.57 -0.44 -13.58
CA LEU A 503 0.29 0.27 -13.68
C LEU A 503 -0.48 -0.04 -14.97
N GLY A 504 0.07 -0.85 -15.88
CA GLY A 504 -0.57 -1.24 -17.14
C GLY A 504 -0.52 -0.16 -18.24
N TYR A 505 0.41 0.80 -18.14
CA TYR A 505 0.62 1.82 -19.16
C TYR A 505 1.76 1.44 -20.13
N SER A 506 1.67 1.94 -21.36
CA SER A 506 2.74 1.87 -22.34
C SER A 506 3.65 3.10 -22.22
N LYS A 507 4.90 2.97 -22.67
CA LYS A 507 5.83 4.11 -22.68
C LYS A 507 5.27 5.28 -23.50
N LEU A 508 4.66 4.99 -24.67
CA LEU A 508 4.05 6.00 -25.53
C LEU A 508 2.94 6.79 -24.80
N ALA A 509 2.10 6.12 -24.02
CA ALA A 509 1.03 6.78 -23.28
C ALA A 509 1.59 7.70 -22.18
N VAL A 510 2.60 7.25 -21.45
CA VAL A 510 3.26 8.06 -20.41
C VAL A 510 3.99 9.25 -21.04
N ASP A 511 4.77 9.02 -22.10
CA ASP A 511 5.51 10.07 -22.80
C ASP A 511 4.58 11.09 -23.46
N ALA A 512 3.44 10.66 -24.02
CA ALA A 512 2.44 11.57 -24.58
C ALA A 512 1.86 12.49 -23.50
N GLY A 513 1.56 11.95 -22.32
CA GLY A 513 1.12 12.74 -21.17
C GLY A 513 2.20 13.69 -20.67
N ALA A 514 3.46 13.24 -20.60
CA ALA A 514 4.60 14.07 -20.23
C ALA A 514 4.84 15.21 -21.21
N PHE A 515 4.92 14.92 -22.52
CA PHE A 515 5.04 15.92 -23.58
C PHE A 515 3.94 16.98 -23.48
N ARG A 516 2.69 16.53 -23.27
CA ARG A 516 1.56 17.43 -23.17
C ARG A 516 1.71 18.42 -22.01
N GLN A 517 2.11 17.95 -20.83
CA GLN A 517 2.13 18.76 -19.61
C GLN A 517 3.44 19.55 -19.44
N GLU A 518 4.57 19.01 -19.91
CA GLU A 518 5.89 19.62 -19.77
C GLU A 518 6.22 20.58 -20.92
N ILE A 519 5.64 20.36 -22.11
CA ILE A 519 5.94 21.13 -23.33
C ILE A 519 4.69 21.82 -23.89
N LEU A 520 3.68 21.06 -24.31
CA LEU A 520 2.56 21.63 -25.07
C LEU A 520 1.76 22.64 -24.26
N GLU A 521 1.38 22.32 -23.03
CA GLU A 521 0.57 23.19 -22.17
C GLU A 521 1.30 24.49 -21.79
N PRO A 522 2.59 24.48 -21.40
CA PRO A 522 3.37 25.72 -21.26
C PRO A 522 3.43 26.55 -22.55
N VAL A 523 3.64 25.92 -23.71
CA VAL A 523 3.65 26.63 -25.00
C VAL A 523 2.29 27.28 -25.28
N LEU A 524 1.18 26.59 -25.00
CA LEU A 524 -0.16 27.15 -25.12
C LEU A 524 -0.36 28.33 -24.16
N TYR A 525 0.01 28.16 -22.89
CA TYR A 525 -0.16 29.18 -21.85
C TYR A 525 0.64 30.45 -22.15
N TYR A 526 1.95 30.32 -22.36
CA TYR A 526 2.82 31.46 -22.65
C TYR A 526 2.58 32.01 -24.05
N GLY A 527 2.25 31.16 -25.03
CA GLY A 527 1.87 31.58 -26.37
C GLY A 527 0.66 32.49 -26.38
N ILE A 528 -0.38 32.15 -25.62
CA ILE A 528 -1.55 33.02 -25.41
C ILE A 528 -1.12 34.37 -24.83
N ILE A 529 -0.33 34.37 -23.74
CA ILE A 529 0.12 35.62 -23.10
C ILE A 529 0.91 36.49 -24.08
N VAL A 530 1.84 35.91 -24.83
CA VAL A 530 2.66 36.63 -25.82
C VAL A 530 1.78 37.20 -26.93
N VAL A 531 0.83 36.43 -27.46
CA VAL A 531 -0.10 36.91 -28.50
C VAL A 531 -0.92 38.10 -27.99
N PHE A 532 -1.48 38.02 -26.78
CA PHE A 532 -2.25 39.14 -26.20
C PHE A 532 -1.37 40.36 -25.89
N LEU A 533 -0.14 40.16 -25.43
CA LEU A 533 0.81 41.24 -25.18
C LEU A 533 1.23 41.93 -26.48
N LEU A 534 1.55 41.17 -27.53
CA LEU A 534 1.88 41.71 -28.85
C LEU A 534 0.68 42.42 -29.48
N LEU A 535 -0.53 41.87 -29.36
CA LEU A 535 -1.76 42.52 -29.81
C LEU A 535 -1.98 43.84 -29.07
N GLY A 536 -1.80 43.86 -27.74
CA GLY A 536 -1.93 45.05 -26.92
C GLY A 536 -0.90 46.12 -27.27
N LEU A 537 0.38 45.75 -27.44
CA LEU A 537 1.43 46.66 -27.90
C LEU A 537 1.14 47.18 -29.30
N TRP A 538 0.68 46.32 -30.21
CA TRP A 538 0.30 46.73 -31.55
C TRP A 538 -0.84 47.75 -31.53
N VAL A 539 -1.88 47.52 -30.72
CA VAL A 539 -2.98 48.49 -30.54
C VAL A 539 -2.46 49.80 -29.94
N ALA A 540 -1.57 49.74 -28.95
CA ALA A 540 -1.02 50.92 -28.29
C ALA A 540 -0.14 51.78 -29.23
N PHE A 541 0.72 51.15 -30.03
CA PHE A 541 1.65 51.86 -30.92
C PHE A 541 1.05 52.22 -32.28
N CYS A 542 0.19 51.37 -32.84
CA CYS A 542 -0.35 51.56 -34.19
C CYS A 542 -1.78 52.13 -34.18
N GLY A 543 -2.46 52.14 -33.03
CA GLY A 543 -3.90 52.33 -32.91
C GLY A 543 -4.67 51.07 -33.32
N VAL A 544 -5.99 51.05 -33.10
CA VAL A 544 -6.87 49.99 -33.63
C VAL A 544 -7.00 50.20 -35.14
N ARG A 545 -6.03 49.70 -35.90
CA ARG A 545 -6.08 49.71 -37.38
C ARG A 545 -6.91 48.57 -37.97
N LEU A 546 -7.60 47.80 -37.12
CA LEU A 546 -8.57 46.80 -37.51
C LEU A 546 -9.79 47.50 -38.11
N ASP A 547 -10.21 47.06 -39.29
CA ASP A 547 -11.49 47.49 -39.83
C ASP A 547 -12.63 46.78 -39.07
N LEU A 548 -13.33 47.54 -38.24
CA LEU A 548 -14.46 47.05 -37.43
C LEU A 548 -15.66 46.68 -38.31
N GLU A 549 -15.80 47.28 -39.49
CA GLU A 549 -16.82 46.89 -40.47
C GLU A 549 -16.48 45.53 -41.09
N SER A 550 -15.21 45.29 -41.44
CA SER A 550 -14.75 43.96 -41.86
C SER A 550 -15.00 42.86 -40.82
N LEU A 551 -14.83 43.18 -39.53
CA LEU A 551 -15.08 42.24 -38.43
C LEU A 551 -16.59 41.95 -38.26
N SER A 552 -17.45 42.96 -38.42
CA SER A 552 -18.91 42.79 -38.33
C SER A 552 -19.49 41.95 -39.48
N LEU A 553 -18.78 41.86 -40.60
CA LEU A 553 -19.12 41.01 -41.76
C LEU A 553 -18.67 39.55 -41.63
N ILE A 554 -17.90 39.17 -40.59
CA ILE A 554 -17.43 37.79 -40.40
C ILE A 554 -18.59 36.77 -40.29
N PRO A 555 -19.70 37.05 -39.57
CA PRO A 555 -20.84 36.14 -39.53
C PRO A 555 -21.61 36.02 -40.85
N ALA A 556 -21.37 36.90 -41.83
CA ALA A 556 -22.15 36.97 -43.07
C ALA A 556 -21.89 35.80 -44.04
N TRP A 557 -20.89 34.94 -43.78
CA TRP A 557 -20.47 33.88 -44.69
C TRP A 557 -20.07 32.61 -43.90
N PRO A 558 -20.18 31.40 -44.49
CA PRO A 558 -19.98 30.14 -43.76
C PRO A 558 -18.60 29.98 -43.14
N THR A 559 -17.54 30.38 -43.84
CA THR A 559 -16.16 30.26 -43.33
C THR A 559 -15.96 31.11 -42.08
N GLY A 560 -16.43 32.36 -42.08
CA GLY A 560 -16.32 33.21 -40.90
C GLY A 560 -17.14 32.69 -39.72
N ARG A 561 -18.36 32.20 -39.97
CA ARG A 561 -19.19 31.53 -38.94
C ARG A 561 -18.50 30.30 -38.35
N LEU A 562 -17.87 29.46 -39.19
CA LEU A 562 -17.13 28.28 -38.75
C LEU A 562 -15.90 28.65 -37.90
N MET A 563 -15.13 29.66 -38.30
CA MET A 563 -13.96 30.11 -37.53
C MET A 563 -14.36 30.72 -36.18
N LEU A 564 -15.42 31.53 -36.14
CA LEU A 564 -15.97 32.04 -34.87
C LEU A 564 -16.43 30.91 -33.96
N LEU A 565 -17.14 29.93 -34.52
CA LEU A 565 -17.59 28.75 -33.78
C LEU A 565 -16.42 27.99 -33.16
N ILE A 566 -15.34 27.75 -33.91
CA ILE A 566 -14.12 27.09 -33.41
C ILE A 566 -13.54 27.86 -32.22
N LEU A 567 -13.42 29.20 -32.32
CA LEU A 567 -12.90 30.02 -31.23
C LEU A 567 -13.81 29.99 -30.00
N ILE A 568 -15.14 30.06 -30.18
CA ILE A 568 -16.10 29.99 -29.07
C ILE A 568 -15.97 28.65 -28.33
N VAL A 569 -15.95 27.54 -29.06
CA VAL A 569 -15.80 26.20 -28.46
C VAL A 569 -14.46 26.06 -27.72
N ALA A 570 -13.37 26.64 -28.27
CA ALA A 570 -12.05 26.65 -27.64
C ALA A 570 -11.98 27.49 -26.36
N VAL A 571 -12.72 28.61 -26.28
CA VAL A 571 -12.81 29.43 -25.06
C VAL A 571 -13.43 28.65 -23.91
N PHE A 572 -14.56 27.98 -24.16
CA PHE A 572 -15.28 27.21 -23.14
C PHE A 572 -14.60 25.88 -22.74
N GLY A 573 -13.37 25.62 -23.19
CA GLY A 573 -12.61 24.41 -22.82
C GLY A 573 -11.13 24.68 -22.56
N PRO A 574 -10.22 24.47 -23.54
CA PRO A 574 -8.78 24.57 -23.34
C PRO A 574 -8.33 25.94 -22.80
N ALA A 575 -8.86 27.06 -23.29
CA ALA A 575 -8.33 28.37 -22.94
C ALA A 575 -8.58 28.74 -21.46
N ILE A 576 -9.81 28.57 -20.96
CA ILE A 576 -10.13 28.82 -19.55
C ILE A 576 -9.35 27.87 -18.65
N ASN A 577 -9.26 26.59 -19.00
CA ASN A 577 -8.56 25.60 -18.19
C ASN A 577 -7.05 25.85 -18.15
N VAL A 578 -6.43 26.16 -19.27
CA VAL A 578 -4.98 26.45 -19.36
C VAL A 578 -4.64 27.71 -18.57
N VAL A 579 -5.45 28.77 -18.68
CA VAL A 579 -5.14 30.06 -18.04
C VAL A 579 -5.54 30.11 -16.55
N LEU A 580 -6.75 29.63 -16.23
CA LEU A 580 -7.35 29.80 -14.90
C LEU A 580 -7.42 28.50 -14.10
N GLY A 581 -7.22 27.34 -14.72
CA GLY A 581 -7.50 26.04 -14.11
C GLY A 581 -6.78 25.80 -12.79
N ARG A 582 -5.54 26.32 -12.64
CA ARG A 582 -4.74 26.23 -11.40
C ARG A 582 -5.41 26.90 -10.18
N PHE A 583 -6.32 27.84 -10.40
CA PHE A 583 -7.01 28.58 -9.32
C PHE A 583 -8.40 28.02 -9.02
N ILE A 584 -8.92 27.16 -9.90
CA ILE A 584 -10.28 26.63 -9.86
C ILE A 584 -10.30 25.29 -9.11
N SER A 585 -11.33 25.05 -8.29
CA SER A 585 -11.50 23.78 -7.57
C SER A 585 -11.74 22.60 -8.52
N SER A 586 -11.43 21.39 -8.08
CA SER A 586 -11.68 20.16 -8.86
C SER A 586 -13.14 20.06 -9.32
N ASP A 587 -14.11 20.33 -8.44
CA ASP A 587 -15.54 20.25 -8.78
C ASP A 587 -15.93 21.22 -9.90
N VAL A 588 -15.44 22.47 -9.83
CA VAL A 588 -15.72 23.49 -10.85
C VAL A 588 -15.03 23.14 -12.17
N LEU A 589 -13.82 22.57 -12.15
CA LEU A 589 -13.19 22.00 -13.35
C LEU A 589 -14.05 20.88 -13.96
N GLY A 590 -14.70 20.06 -13.13
CA GLY A 590 -15.66 19.05 -13.57
C GLY A 590 -16.85 19.65 -14.33
N TYR A 591 -17.45 20.72 -13.80
CA TYR A 591 -18.54 21.43 -14.47
C TYR A 591 -18.09 22.10 -15.78
N LEU A 592 -16.92 22.74 -15.80
CA LEU A 592 -16.36 23.33 -17.03
C LEU A 592 -16.11 22.26 -18.09
N ALA A 593 -15.56 21.10 -17.70
CA ALA A 593 -15.38 19.98 -18.60
C ALA A 593 -16.71 19.45 -19.14
N PHE A 594 -17.78 19.43 -18.33
CA PHE A 594 -19.12 19.08 -18.79
C PHE A 594 -19.68 20.08 -19.81
N ILE A 595 -19.60 21.38 -19.51
CA ILE A 595 -20.02 22.45 -20.43
C ILE A 595 -19.27 22.35 -21.76
N HIS A 596 -17.95 22.14 -21.72
CA HIS A 596 -17.14 21.98 -22.92
C HIS A 596 -17.59 20.80 -23.79
N LYS A 597 -17.93 19.65 -23.17
CA LYS A 597 -18.43 18.49 -23.91
C LYS A 597 -19.72 18.81 -24.66
N VAL A 598 -20.67 19.49 -24.00
CA VAL A 598 -21.93 19.93 -24.62
C VAL A 598 -21.66 20.93 -25.74
N ALA A 599 -20.82 21.94 -25.48
CA ALA A 599 -20.43 22.94 -26.47
C ALA A 599 -19.75 22.31 -27.70
N GLY A 600 -18.90 21.30 -27.51
CA GLY A 600 -18.27 20.56 -28.60
C GLY A 600 -19.27 19.79 -29.46
N ILE A 601 -20.25 19.12 -28.85
CA ILE A 601 -21.32 18.41 -29.59
C ILE A 601 -22.18 19.39 -30.39
N LEU A 602 -22.63 20.49 -29.77
CA LEU A 602 -23.41 21.52 -30.44
C LEU A 602 -22.59 22.20 -31.56
N GLY A 603 -21.30 22.44 -31.33
CA GLY A 603 -20.39 22.98 -32.33
C GLY A 603 -20.20 22.04 -33.52
N LEU A 604 -20.13 20.73 -33.31
CA LEU A 604 -20.10 19.77 -34.41
C LEU A 604 -21.40 19.81 -35.23
N LEU A 605 -22.57 19.84 -34.58
CA LEU A 605 -23.85 19.93 -35.27
C LEU A 605 -23.97 21.22 -36.10
N ALA A 606 -23.52 22.35 -35.55
CA ALA A 606 -23.47 23.62 -36.26
C ALA A 606 -22.49 23.59 -37.45
N ALA A 607 -21.33 22.95 -37.30
CA ALA A 607 -20.38 22.77 -38.39
C ALA A 607 -20.95 21.89 -39.52
N LEU A 608 -21.68 20.83 -39.19
CA LEU A 608 -22.38 19.98 -40.16
C LEU A 608 -23.49 20.74 -40.89
N TYR A 609 -24.24 21.58 -40.17
CA TYR A 609 -25.23 22.47 -40.79
C TYR A 609 -24.58 23.43 -41.80
N LEU A 610 -23.46 24.07 -41.42
CA LEU A 610 -22.69 24.94 -42.32
C LEU A 610 -22.14 24.15 -43.53
N LEU A 611 -21.74 22.90 -43.34
CA LEU A 611 -21.27 22.04 -44.42
C LEU A 611 -22.35 21.74 -45.47
N VAL A 612 -23.63 21.67 -45.08
CA VAL A 612 -24.76 21.41 -45.99
C VAL A 612 -25.38 22.70 -46.56
N SER A 613 -25.03 23.87 -46.02
CA SER A 613 -25.50 25.17 -46.54
C SER A 613 -25.09 25.41 -48.01
N ARG A 614 -25.88 26.18 -48.77
CA ARG A 614 -25.69 26.41 -50.22
C ARG A 614 -24.62 27.45 -50.59
N ASP A 615 -24.00 28.06 -49.59
CA ASP A 615 -23.02 29.13 -49.76
C ASP A 615 -21.67 28.61 -50.31
N GLU A 616 -20.87 29.48 -50.94
CA GLU A 616 -19.52 29.15 -51.42
C GLU A 616 -18.56 28.79 -50.28
N LYS A 617 -17.79 27.71 -50.47
CA LYS A 617 -16.85 27.17 -49.48
C LYS A 617 -15.46 27.07 -50.10
N GLY A 618 -14.50 27.74 -49.47
CA GLY A 618 -13.09 27.72 -49.89
C GLY A 618 -12.24 26.70 -49.12
N LEU A 619 -10.94 26.68 -49.42
CA LEU A 619 -9.97 25.79 -48.77
C LEU A 619 -9.96 25.92 -47.24
N ALA A 620 -10.02 27.14 -46.71
CA ALA A 620 -10.05 27.40 -45.26
C ALA A 620 -11.29 26.79 -44.58
N PHE A 621 -12.43 26.75 -45.28
CA PHE A 621 -13.64 26.08 -44.78
C PHE A 621 -13.43 24.57 -44.72
N ALA A 622 -12.90 23.96 -45.78
CA ALA A 622 -12.62 22.53 -45.84
C ALA A 622 -11.65 22.09 -44.74
N LEU A 623 -10.54 22.83 -44.54
CA LEU A 623 -9.59 22.59 -43.45
C LEU A 623 -10.25 22.73 -42.07
N GLY A 624 -11.11 23.73 -41.88
CA GLY A 624 -11.88 23.89 -40.65
C GLY A 624 -12.79 22.71 -40.36
N ILE A 625 -13.49 22.18 -41.36
CA ILE A 625 -14.35 21.00 -41.21
C ILE A 625 -13.51 19.75 -40.89
N ILE A 626 -12.38 19.55 -41.56
CA ILE A 626 -11.47 18.42 -41.26
C ILE A 626 -11.01 18.48 -39.80
N LEU A 627 -10.62 19.65 -39.31
CA LEU A 627 -10.23 19.84 -37.92
C LEU A 627 -11.39 19.62 -36.95
N MET A 628 -12.60 20.05 -37.29
CA MET A 628 -13.79 19.78 -36.47
C MET A 628 -14.13 18.28 -36.41
N VAL A 629 -14.01 17.56 -37.52
CA VAL A 629 -14.18 16.10 -37.55
C VAL A 629 -13.08 15.42 -36.72
N TYR A 630 -11.83 15.86 -36.84
CA TYR A 630 -10.73 15.37 -36.03
C TYR A 630 -10.99 15.58 -34.52
N GLN A 631 -11.46 16.77 -34.13
CA GLN A 631 -11.85 17.09 -32.76
C GLN A 631 -13.03 16.24 -32.27
N ALA A 632 -14.02 16.00 -33.13
CA ALA A 632 -15.14 15.13 -32.81
C ALA A 632 -14.72 13.67 -32.57
N VAL A 633 -13.83 13.14 -33.40
CA VAL A 633 -13.32 11.76 -33.27
C VAL A 633 -12.48 11.62 -32.00
N THR A 634 -11.49 12.51 -31.80
CA THR A 634 -10.63 12.48 -30.62
C THR A 634 -11.41 12.74 -29.33
N GLY A 635 -12.33 13.72 -29.33
CA GLY A 635 -13.24 13.99 -28.23
C GLY A 635 -14.19 12.82 -27.94
N GLY A 636 -14.72 12.17 -28.97
CA GLY A 636 -15.56 10.98 -28.84
C GLY A 636 -14.81 9.82 -28.17
N VAL A 637 -13.55 9.59 -28.54
CA VAL A 637 -12.70 8.59 -27.85
C VAL A 637 -12.47 8.96 -26.39
N LEU A 638 -12.22 10.24 -26.08
CA LEU A 638 -12.08 10.73 -24.69
C LEU A 638 -13.38 10.68 -23.88
N LEU A 639 -14.54 10.58 -24.53
CA LEU A 639 -15.83 10.41 -23.88
C LEU A 639 -16.15 8.94 -23.62
N LEU A 640 -15.88 8.08 -24.60
CA LEU A 640 -16.39 6.70 -24.63
C LEU A 640 -15.38 5.65 -24.16
N SER A 641 -14.08 5.91 -24.27
CA SER A 641 -13.05 4.93 -23.91
C SER A 641 -12.62 5.07 -22.46
N ASP A 642 -12.55 3.96 -21.72
CA ASP A 642 -11.90 3.91 -20.40
C ASP A 642 -10.46 3.39 -20.42
N ASN A 643 -9.93 3.06 -21.61
CA ASN A 643 -8.57 2.56 -21.75
C ASN A 643 -7.55 3.67 -21.46
N GLY A 644 -6.80 3.54 -20.37
CA GLY A 644 -5.84 4.55 -19.92
C GLY A 644 -4.76 4.89 -20.95
N ASN A 645 -4.27 3.90 -21.71
CA ASN A 645 -3.23 4.12 -22.72
C ASN A 645 -3.73 4.95 -23.89
N LEU A 646 -4.85 4.52 -24.47
CA LEU A 646 -5.46 5.20 -25.61
C LEU A 646 -5.83 6.64 -25.22
N ARG A 647 -6.43 6.82 -24.05
CA ARG A 647 -6.83 8.13 -23.56
C ARG A 647 -5.66 9.09 -23.43
N GLN A 648 -4.53 8.67 -22.85
CA GLN A 648 -3.38 9.57 -22.68
C GLN A 648 -2.85 10.08 -24.03
N VAL A 649 -2.69 9.17 -25.00
CA VAL A 649 -2.24 9.53 -26.35
C VAL A 649 -3.26 10.43 -27.04
N VAL A 650 -4.53 10.05 -27.02
CA VAL A 650 -5.59 10.80 -27.69
C VAL A 650 -5.80 12.17 -27.05
N PHE A 651 -5.56 12.33 -25.74
CA PHE A 651 -5.68 13.64 -25.10
C PHE A 651 -4.61 14.60 -25.61
N THR A 652 -3.37 14.14 -25.75
CA THR A 652 -2.30 14.94 -26.36
C THR A 652 -2.62 15.31 -27.81
N LEU A 653 -3.14 14.36 -28.59
CA LEU A 653 -3.57 14.58 -29.97
C LEU A 653 -4.74 15.57 -30.07
N HIS A 654 -5.71 15.47 -29.17
CA HIS A 654 -6.86 16.37 -29.08
C HIS A 654 -6.40 17.83 -28.88
N ASP A 655 -5.48 18.06 -27.92
CA ASP A 655 -4.94 19.39 -27.64
C ASP A 655 -4.11 19.94 -28.81
N LEU A 656 -3.33 19.11 -29.50
CA LEU A 656 -2.62 19.51 -30.72
C LEU A 656 -3.57 19.91 -31.85
N GLY A 657 -4.64 19.15 -32.06
CA GLY A 657 -5.66 19.52 -33.04
C GLY A 657 -6.41 20.79 -32.64
N ALA A 658 -6.60 21.03 -31.34
CA ALA A 658 -7.30 22.21 -30.85
C ALA A 658 -6.44 23.46 -31.10
N LEU A 659 -5.13 23.35 -30.87
CA LEU A 659 -4.16 24.37 -31.26
C LEU A 659 -4.21 24.65 -32.76
N ALA A 660 -4.17 23.62 -33.60
CA ALA A 660 -4.25 23.80 -35.06
C ALA A 660 -5.55 24.49 -35.50
N ALA A 661 -6.69 24.13 -34.90
CA ALA A 661 -7.99 24.73 -35.19
C ALA A 661 -8.05 26.21 -34.78
N VAL A 662 -7.55 26.54 -33.59
CA VAL A 662 -7.49 27.93 -33.09
C VAL A 662 -6.54 28.78 -33.93
N VAL A 663 -5.37 28.25 -34.32
CA VAL A 663 -4.42 28.95 -35.19
C VAL A 663 -5.03 29.21 -36.57
N LEU A 664 -5.69 28.22 -37.18
CA LEU A 664 -6.39 28.39 -38.45
C LEU A 664 -7.46 29.48 -38.34
N ALA A 665 -8.31 29.40 -37.31
CA ALA A 665 -9.38 30.37 -37.09
C ALA A 665 -8.85 31.79 -36.87
N GLY A 666 -7.81 31.94 -36.05
CA GLY A 666 -7.14 33.21 -35.80
C GLY A 666 -6.53 33.81 -37.07
N VAL A 667 -5.77 33.01 -37.84
CA VAL A 667 -5.13 33.47 -39.09
C VAL A 667 -6.16 33.89 -40.14
N VAL A 668 -7.24 33.12 -40.32
CA VAL A 668 -8.30 33.44 -41.30
C VAL A 668 -9.01 34.74 -40.94
N ILE A 669 -9.33 34.94 -39.66
CA ILE A 669 -9.97 36.17 -39.15
C ILE A 669 -9.02 37.37 -39.30
N LEU A 670 -7.76 37.22 -38.87
CA LEU A 670 -6.75 38.29 -38.94
C LEU A 670 -6.45 38.68 -40.39
N TRP A 671 -6.24 37.71 -41.28
CA TRP A 671 -5.92 37.98 -42.68
C TRP A 671 -7.03 38.74 -43.39
N ARG A 672 -8.30 38.43 -43.09
CA ARG A 672 -9.44 39.15 -43.66
C ARG A 672 -9.55 40.56 -43.09
N SER A 673 -9.27 40.76 -41.80
CA SER A 673 -9.24 42.09 -41.19
C SER A 673 -8.13 43.00 -41.74
N LEU A 674 -7.07 42.42 -42.32
CA LEU A 674 -5.94 43.15 -42.92
C LEU A 674 -6.12 43.45 -44.42
N ARG A 675 -6.92 42.67 -45.16
CA ARG A 675 -7.01 42.77 -46.63
C ARG A 675 -7.91 43.89 -47.15
N LEU A 676 -8.84 44.40 -46.35
CA LEU A 676 -9.79 45.43 -46.79
C LEU A 676 -9.25 46.88 -46.67
N LYS A 677 -7.96 47.04 -46.28
CA LYS A 677 -7.22 48.32 -46.31
C LYS A 677 -6.24 48.41 -47.48
N ARG A 678 -6.69 48.06 -48.68
CA ARG A 678 -6.04 48.47 -49.94
C ARG A 678 -7.08 49.19 -50.78
N GLU A 679 -7.34 50.43 -50.41
CA GLU A 679 -7.69 51.47 -51.38
C GLU A 679 -6.47 52.35 -51.58
#